data_AF-B2VR41-F1
#
_entry.id   AF-B2VR41-F1
#
_cell.length_a   1.000
_cell.length_b   1.000
_cell.length_c   1.000
_cell.angle_alpha   90.00
_cell.angle_beta   90.00
_cell.angle_gamma   90.00
#
_symmetry.space_group_name_H-M   'P 1'
#
loop_
_entity.id
_entity.type
_entity.pdbx_description
1 polymer ?
#
loop_
_entity_poly.entity_id
_entity_poly.type
_entity_poly.pdbx_seq_one_letter_code
_entity_poly.pdbx_strand_id
1 'polypeptide(L)'
;MDQAKAAVGEFQTFNRMMHFGPGAHALTFPVAGGNILNVVAFVTDPDQWKAPDGKLTAPASKAEAAKAFSAFSPVVRKIINLLPDTIDKWAVFDTGIHPPPSYVSGRLCLAGDAAHAAAPHHGAGAGCGIEDTLVLACLLEAVARSNPADRSTAIRSALQVYNNIRYERTQWLVQSSRMIGDVYEFMHPECGQDHQKIAHEIYTRSHKIWDYEVDAMAQDALHQFGSAVKNTPSLTSAIPYITDEFNSLLNVGWYGSAYQLVCATLQPLTGTMYARLNSKVLFLTFFTIFMGGSAICGAAQSSVMLILGRAVAGFGAAGIMNGGFTMLNSCVSPQQRPGMLGIMMTFGNLGAAAGPLIGGAITEYATWRWCFYINLPVSAIVFPFLVWLRIPEHIPKPHWKAVLLNARHEFNLIGFSVFAPAAIMLWLVLDFGGNRWEWDSSTTIGLLCGSVATFALFTAWNNHQGDKAMLPFSTLKLRVVWSSCLTILMLAGTLLVLTYYLPLCFQGVRGDTPFLSGVHFLPTAVTQVVLTLISGRLIQVLGYYLPFLLVGGVLGTIGSGLMTLISPSLSLARIIGFQVLAGVGRGIAFPMPMIALENSLPPARIPTAISTFVFCQNLGSALFTIIAQTVFANSLKSKLSEDAPTIDVGAIIRAGSTKMRTLVTSEQLPQLLEAYSSSIRRTFILGTATSIVSLLVSYFMGWKDVRHKRAPVAKT
;
A
#
# COMPACT_ATOMS: atom_id res chain seq x y z
N MET A 1 -23.86 -34.62 52.17
CA MET A 1 -22.51 -34.09 52.52
C MET A 1 -21.69 -35.06 53.36
N ASP A 2 -22.22 -35.65 54.42
CA ASP A 2 -21.42 -36.48 55.34
C ASP A 2 -20.81 -37.73 54.69
N GLN A 3 -21.54 -38.35 53.76
CA GLN A 3 -21.00 -39.45 52.94
C GLN A 3 -19.81 -38.99 52.08
N ALA A 4 -19.84 -37.77 51.54
CA ALA A 4 -18.73 -37.20 50.79
C ALA A 4 -17.53 -36.89 51.70
N LYS A 5 -17.77 -36.30 52.89
CA LYS A 5 -16.73 -36.09 53.91
C LYS A 5 -16.04 -37.40 54.30
N ALA A 6 -16.81 -38.48 54.47
CA ALA A 6 -16.27 -39.80 54.75
C ALA A 6 -15.46 -40.39 53.57
N ALA A 7 -15.77 -40.01 52.32
CA ALA A 7 -15.10 -40.50 51.13
C ALA A 7 -13.78 -39.77 50.82
N VAL A 8 -13.75 -38.44 50.94
CA VAL A 8 -12.63 -37.59 50.46
C VAL A 8 -11.96 -36.75 51.54
N GLY A 9 -12.49 -36.78 52.76
CA GLY A 9 -12.02 -35.95 53.87
C GLY A 9 -12.56 -34.52 53.84
N GLU A 10 -12.39 -33.82 54.95
CA GLU A 10 -12.99 -32.50 55.16
C GLU A 10 -12.47 -31.44 54.18
N PHE A 11 -11.15 -31.37 53.98
CA PHE A 11 -10.53 -30.40 53.09
C PHE A 11 -11.04 -30.50 51.65
N GLN A 12 -11.04 -31.69 51.06
CA GLN A 12 -11.47 -31.88 49.66
C GLN A 12 -12.98 -31.69 49.48
N THR A 13 -13.76 -31.90 50.54
CA THR A 13 -15.22 -31.73 50.50
C THR A 13 -15.62 -30.26 50.44
N PHE A 14 -14.83 -29.36 51.03
CA PHE A 14 -15.11 -27.92 51.07
C PHE A 14 -14.29 -27.09 50.07
N ASN A 15 -13.45 -27.73 49.26
CA ASN A 15 -12.66 -27.05 48.22
C ASN A 15 -12.98 -27.58 46.84
N ARG A 16 -12.75 -26.75 45.81
CA ARG A 16 -12.80 -27.17 44.42
C ARG A 16 -11.59 -28.05 44.13
N MET A 17 -11.82 -29.30 43.73
CA MET A 17 -10.77 -30.26 43.37
C MET A 17 -10.97 -30.74 41.95
N MET A 18 -9.90 -30.68 41.14
CA MET A 18 -9.86 -31.27 39.81
C MET A 18 -9.03 -32.56 39.89
N HIS A 19 -9.65 -33.69 39.56
CA HIS A 19 -9.09 -35.03 39.66
C HIS A 19 -8.70 -35.52 38.25
N PHE A 20 -7.40 -35.69 38.02
CA PHE A 20 -6.83 -36.13 36.74
C PHE A 20 -6.68 -37.65 36.69
N GLY A 21 -6.74 -38.22 35.48
CA GLY A 21 -6.57 -39.67 35.29
C GLY A 21 -6.57 -40.08 33.82
N PRO A 22 -6.31 -41.36 33.50
CA PRO A 22 -6.18 -41.79 32.12
C PRO A 22 -7.53 -41.79 31.40
N GLY A 23 -7.67 -40.95 30.36
CA GLY A 23 -8.83 -40.91 29.45
C GLY A 23 -10.14 -40.34 30.06
N ALA A 24 -10.06 -39.76 31.26
CA ALA A 24 -11.18 -39.12 31.93
C ALA A 24 -10.66 -38.13 32.98
N HIS A 25 -11.53 -37.28 33.51
CA HIS A 25 -11.24 -36.44 34.68
C HIS A 25 -12.52 -36.07 35.42
N ALA A 26 -12.41 -35.70 36.70
CA ALA A 26 -13.57 -35.30 37.50
C ALA A 26 -13.35 -33.97 38.22
N LEU A 27 -14.38 -33.14 38.27
CA LEU A 27 -14.41 -31.90 39.03
C LEU A 27 -15.37 -32.03 40.20
N THR A 28 -14.88 -31.78 41.42
CA THR A 28 -15.72 -31.76 42.63
C THR A 28 -15.68 -30.40 43.31
N PHE A 29 -16.82 -29.86 43.70
CA PHE A 29 -16.88 -28.58 44.41
C PHE A 29 -18.17 -28.44 45.24
N PRO A 30 -18.13 -27.75 46.39
CA PRO A 30 -19.31 -27.54 47.21
C PRO A 30 -20.29 -26.57 46.54
N VAL A 31 -21.58 -26.89 46.60
CA VAL A 31 -22.70 -26.03 46.19
C VAL A 31 -23.74 -25.95 47.31
N ALA A 32 -24.78 -25.12 47.13
CA ALA A 32 -25.85 -24.92 48.11
C ALA A 32 -25.31 -24.57 49.53
N GLY A 33 -24.34 -23.66 49.60
CA GLY A 33 -23.71 -23.23 50.85
C GLY A 33 -22.84 -24.31 51.53
N GLY A 34 -22.38 -25.31 50.78
CA GLY A 34 -21.58 -26.43 51.32
C GLY A 34 -22.41 -27.60 51.85
N ASN A 35 -23.69 -27.67 51.50
CA ASN A 35 -24.56 -28.78 51.87
C ASN A 35 -24.54 -29.93 50.85
N ILE A 36 -24.12 -29.66 49.62
CA ILE A 36 -24.05 -30.63 48.52
C ILE A 36 -22.66 -30.55 47.90
N LEU A 37 -22.02 -31.71 47.69
CA LEU A 37 -20.82 -31.80 46.87
C LEU A 37 -21.24 -32.10 45.43
N ASN A 38 -21.05 -31.13 44.53
CA ASN A 38 -21.28 -31.35 43.12
C ASN A 38 -20.13 -32.18 42.52
N VAL A 39 -20.46 -33.12 41.63
CA VAL A 39 -19.50 -33.98 40.95
C VAL A 39 -19.80 -33.92 39.46
N VAL A 40 -18.82 -33.50 38.67
CA VAL A 40 -18.90 -33.50 37.22
C VAL A 40 -17.83 -34.44 36.69
N ALA A 41 -18.26 -35.50 36.01
CA ALA A 41 -17.39 -36.51 35.42
C ALA A 41 -17.28 -36.25 33.91
N PHE A 42 -16.05 -36.11 33.43
CA PHE A 42 -15.73 -35.91 32.02
C PHE A 42 -15.03 -37.16 31.49
N VAL A 43 -15.45 -37.60 30.30
CA VAL A 43 -14.90 -38.77 29.63
C VAL A 43 -14.74 -38.42 28.16
N THR A 44 -13.54 -38.60 27.61
CA THR A 44 -13.31 -38.47 26.17
C THR A 44 -13.79 -39.73 25.46
N ASP A 45 -14.79 -39.55 24.59
CA ASP A 45 -15.35 -40.61 23.77
C ASP A 45 -15.04 -40.32 22.29
N PRO A 46 -14.21 -41.15 21.61
CA PRO A 46 -13.90 -40.96 20.20
C PRO A 46 -15.04 -41.39 19.26
N ASP A 47 -16.05 -42.11 19.77
CA ASP A 47 -17.17 -42.57 18.97
C ASP A 47 -18.15 -41.43 18.66
N GLN A 48 -18.86 -41.55 17.53
CA GLN A 48 -19.93 -40.61 17.21
C GLN A 48 -21.04 -40.67 18.27
N TRP A 49 -21.49 -39.49 18.73
CA TRP A 49 -22.62 -39.37 19.64
C TRP A 49 -23.90 -39.94 19.03
N LYS A 50 -24.54 -40.86 19.76
CA LYS A 50 -25.78 -41.53 19.37
C LYS A 50 -26.86 -41.28 20.42
N ALA A 51 -27.70 -40.27 20.20
CA ALA A 51 -28.93 -40.07 20.96
C ALA A 51 -30.16 -40.40 20.09
N PRO A 52 -31.12 -41.21 20.57
CA PRO A 52 -32.30 -41.63 19.80
C PRO A 52 -33.15 -40.49 19.23
N ASP A 53 -33.10 -39.32 19.86
CA ASP A 53 -33.87 -38.12 19.52
C ASP A 53 -32.98 -36.96 19.01
N GLY A 54 -31.70 -37.23 18.75
CA GLY A 54 -30.73 -36.23 18.32
C GLY A 54 -30.37 -35.17 19.37
N LYS A 55 -30.80 -35.33 20.63
CA LYS A 55 -30.44 -34.40 21.71
C LYS A 55 -28.98 -34.53 22.10
N LEU A 56 -28.42 -33.45 22.66
CA LEU A 56 -27.11 -33.43 23.29
C LEU A 56 -27.11 -34.01 24.72
N THR A 57 -28.21 -34.61 25.15
CA THR A 57 -28.42 -35.14 26.49
C THR A 57 -28.93 -36.57 26.40
N ALA A 58 -28.40 -37.49 27.20
CA ALA A 58 -28.90 -38.86 27.30
C ALA A 58 -28.81 -39.36 28.74
N PRO A 59 -29.67 -40.32 29.16
CA PRO A 59 -29.48 -41.00 30.43
C PRO A 59 -28.20 -41.86 30.39
N ALA A 60 -27.56 -41.99 31.54
CA ALA A 60 -26.43 -42.87 31.80
C ALA A 60 -26.60 -43.55 33.17
N SER A 61 -25.85 -44.63 33.37
CA SER A 61 -25.84 -45.36 34.63
C SER A 61 -24.60 -45.05 35.47
N LYS A 62 -24.72 -45.19 36.80
CA LYS A 62 -23.54 -45.21 37.69
C LYS A 62 -22.50 -46.23 37.25
N ALA A 63 -22.94 -47.38 36.71
CA ALA A 63 -22.03 -48.43 36.25
C ALA A 63 -21.15 -47.98 35.08
N GLU A 64 -21.69 -47.19 34.14
CA GLU A 64 -20.91 -46.55 33.07
C GLU A 64 -19.84 -45.61 33.64
N ALA A 65 -20.21 -44.73 34.58
CA ALA A 65 -19.26 -43.84 35.24
C ALA A 65 -18.20 -44.62 36.03
N ALA A 66 -18.59 -45.63 36.81
CA ALA A 66 -17.66 -46.46 37.58
C ALA A 66 -16.64 -47.19 36.67
N LYS A 67 -17.06 -47.62 35.47
CA LYS A 67 -16.17 -48.22 34.48
C LYS A 67 -15.14 -47.21 33.96
N ALA A 68 -15.57 -46.00 33.58
CA ALA A 68 -14.68 -44.95 33.09
C ALA A 68 -13.63 -44.54 34.13
N PHE A 69 -14.00 -44.50 35.41
CA PHE A 69 -13.10 -44.13 36.51
C PHE A 69 -12.44 -45.33 37.22
N SER A 70 -12.47 -46.52 36.61
CA SER A 70 -11.95 -47.76 37.24
C SER A 70 -10.45 -47.72 37.53
N ALA A 71 -9.68 -47.00 36.69
CA ALA A 71 -8.23 -46.82 36.83
C ALA A 71 -7.82 -45.71 37.81
N PHE A 72 -8.77 -44.97 38.39
CA PHE A 72 -8.49 -43.85 39.27
C PHE A 72 -8.12 -44.28 40.70
N SER A 73 -7.62 -43.32 41.48
CA SER A 73 -7.34 -43.52 42.90
C SER A 73 -8.59 -44.03 43.66
N PRO A 74 -8.42 -44.78 44.77
CA PRO A 74 -9.55 -45.23 45.59
C PRO A 74 -10.47 -44.10 46.07
N VAL A 75 -9.93 -42.89 46.22
CA VAL A 75 -10.68 -41.70 46.64
C VAL A 75 -11.72 -41.32 45.58
N VAL A 76 -11.29 -41.17 44.32
CA VAL A 76 -12.20 -40.81 43.22
C VAL A 76 -13.22 -41.92 42.98
N ARG A 77 -12.80 -43.20 43.02
CA ARG A 77 -13.72 -44.34 42.90
C ARG A 77 -14.81 -44.34 43.98
N LYS A 78 -14.49 -43.96 45.23
CA LYS A 78 -15.50 -43.80 46.29
C LYS A 78 -16.50 -42.70 45.96
N ILE A 79 -16.05 -41.56 45.42
CA ILE A 79 -16.95 -40.47 45.00
C ILE A 79 -17.90 -40.94 43.90
N ILE A 80 -17.38 -41.60 42.86
CA ILE A 80 -18.20 -42.10 41.75
C ILE A 80 -19.22 -43.15 42.23
N ASN A 81 -18.87 -43.98 43.21
CA ASN A 81 -19.78 -44.95 43.80
C ASN A 81 -20.93 -44.33 44.62
N LEU A 82 -20.79 -43.07 45.05
CA LEU A 82 -21.84 -42.32 45.75
C LEU A 82 -22.83 -41.65 44.79
N LEU A 83 -22.60 -41.70 43.47
CA LEU A 83 -23.55 -41.19 42.50
C LEU A 83 -24.88 -41.98 42.54
N PRO A 84 -26.00 -41.35 42.17
CA PRO A 84 -27.26 -42.07 41.99
C PRO A 84 -27.14 -43.12 40.89
N ASP A 85 -27.97 -44.17 40.93
CA ASP A 85 -27.91 -45.27 39.94
C ASP A 85 -28.19 -44.79 38.51
N THR A 86 -28.99 -43.74 38.38
CA THR A 86 -29.30 -43.04 37.12
C THR A 86 -28.72 -41.62 37.19
N ILE A 87 -28.01 -41.25 36.14
CA ILE A 87 -27.38 -39.93 35.95
C ILE A 87 -27.64 -39.45 34.53
N ASP A 88 -27.49 -38.14 34.29
CA ASP A 88 -27.56 -37.57 32.95
C ASP A 88 -26.14 -37.41 32.38
N LYS A 89 -25.96 -37.70 31.10
CA LYS A 89 -24.75 -37.40 30.33
C LYS A 89 -25.03 -36.36 29.25
N TRP A 90 -24.07 -35.45 29.07
CA TRP A 90 -24.12 -34.38 28.08
C TRP A 90 -23.04 -34.56 27.04
N ALA A 91 -23.40 -34.48 25.77
CA ALA A 91 -22.46 -34.38 24.67
C ALA A 91 -21.89 -32.96 24.63
N VAL A 92 -20.57 -32.86 24.75
CA VAL A 92 -19.84 -31.60 24.69
C VAL A 92 -19.06 -31.59 23.39
N PHE A 93 -19.41 -30.66 22.51
CA PHE A 93 -18.71 -30.44 21.24
C PHE A 93 -18.02 -29.08 21.24
N ASP A 94 -16.91 -28.99 20.54
CA ASP A 94 -16.16 -27.75 20.34
C ASP A 94 -15.88 -27.53 18.85
N THR A 95 -15.61 -26.29 18.45
CA THR A 95 -15.37 -25.93 17.03
C THR A 95 -13.92 -26.09 16.58
N GLY A 96 -13.04 -26.70 17.36
CA GLY A 96 -11.60 -26.68 17.12
C GLY A 96 -11.15 -27.38 15.84
N ILE A 97 -11.88 -28.36 15.33
CA ILE A 97 -11.56 -29.02 14.03
C ILE A 97 -12.12 -28.21 12.85
N HIS A 98 -13.30 -27.63 13.02
CA HIS A 98 -14.03 -26.92 11.98
C HIS A 98 -14.47 -25.54 12.47
N PRO A 99 -13.52 -24.63 12.73
CA PRO A 99 -13.86 -23.28 13.17
C PRO A 99 -14.58 -22.54 12.04
N PRO A 100 -15.54 -21.65 12.34
CA PRO A 100 -16.13 -20.80 11.32
C PRO A 100 -15.02 -19.93 10.70
N PRO A 101 -14.97 -19.73 9.37
CA PRO A 101 -13.85 -19.02 8.72
C PRO A 101 -13.78 -17.53 9.03
N SER A 102 -14.89 -16.95 9.51
CA SER A 102 -15.04 -15.56 9.92
C SER A 102 -16.25 -15.47 10.84
N TYR A 103 -16.23 -14.54 11.78
CA TYR A 103 -17.40 -14.22 12.61
C TYR A 103 -18.36 -13.25 11.92
N VAL A 104 -18.01 -12.71 10.76
CA VAL A 104 -18.77 -11.65 10.11
C VAL A 104 -19.00 -11.90 8.63
N SER A 105 -20.20 -11.53 8.18
CA SER A 105 -20.59 -11.52 6.77
C SER A 105 -21.50 -10.32 6.51
N GLY A 106 -20.93 -9.28 5.90
CA GLY A 106 -21.62 -8.02 5.64
C GLY A 106 -22.06 -7.32 6.93
N ARG A 107 -23.36 -7.40 7.25
CA ARG A 107 -23.97 -6.79 8.44
C ARG A 107 -24.40 -7.80 9.50
N LEU A 108 -24.03 -9.08 9.31
CA LEU A 108 -24.27 -10.16 10.25
C LEU A 108 -22.97 -10.47 10.99
N CYS A 109 -23.07 -10.69 12.30
CA CYS A 109 -21.97 -11.22 13.11
C CYS A 109 -22.42 -12.38 14.00
N LEU A 110 -21.52 -13.31 14.26
CA LEU A 110 -21.61 -14.34 15.29
C LEU A 110 -20.81 -13.88 16.52
N ALA A 111 -21.26 -14.23 17.72
CA ALA A 111 -20.57 -13.94 18.98
C ALA A 111 -20.86 -15.04 20.02
N GLY A 112 -20.01 -15.15 21.03
CA GLY A 112 -20.12 -16.17 22.08
C GLY A 112 -20.01 -17.60 21.52
N ASP A 113 -20.74 -18.55 22.12
CA ASP A 113 -20.64 -19.96 21.76
C ASP A 113 -21.03 -20.26 20.30
N ALA A 114 -21.84 -19.42 19.66
CA ALA A 114 -22.15 -19.54 18.23
C ALA A 114 -20.92 -19.26 17.33
N ALA A 115 -19.95 -18.50 17.82
CA ALA A 115 -18.71 -18.16 17.13
C ALA A 115 -17.53 -19.05 17.55
N HIS A 116 -17.47 -19.45 18.81
CA HIS A 116 -16.32 -20.13 19.41
C HIS A 116 -16.69 -21.11 20.52
N ALA A 117 -17.59 -22.06 20.25
CA ALA A 117 -17.91 -23.10 21.22
C ALA A 117 -16.63 -23.83 21.66
N ALA A 118 -16.24 -23.60 22.92
CA ALA A 118 -15.05 -24.17 23.52
C ALA A 118 -15.45 -25.27 24.52
N ALA A 119 -14.62 -26.30 24.63
CA ALA A 119 -14.74 -27.26 25.70
C ALA A 119 -14.64 -26.56 27.08
N PRO A 120 -15.25 -27.10 28.15
CA PRO A 120 -15.38 -26.41 29.43
C PRO A 120 -14.11 -26.44 30.31
N HIS A 121 -13.00 -27.02 29.83
CA HIS A 121 -11.84 -27.32 30.68
C HIS A 121 -11.14 -26.08 31.25
N HIS A 122 -11.21 -24.95 30.54
CA HIS A 122 -10.81 -23.63 31.05
C HIS A 122 -11.90 -22.88 31.81
N GLY A 123 -13.18 -23.20 31.57
CA GLY A 123 -14.32 -22.48 32.16
C GLY A 123 -14.45 -21.01 31.72
N ALA A 124 -13.86 -20.63 30.58
CA ALA A 124 -13.74 -19.22 30.16
C ALA A 124 -14.64 -18.81 28.98
N GLY A 125 -15.45 -19.73 28.41
CA GLY A 125 -16.29 -19.45 27.24
C GLY A 125 -17.25 -18.27 27.46
N ALA A 126 -17.98 -18.26 28.58
CA ALA A 126 -18.87 -17.16 28.94
C ALA A 126 -18.13 -15.82 29.11
N GLY A 127 -16.92 -15.84 29.70
CA GLY A 127 -16.07 -14.67 29.82
C GLY A 127 -15.69 -14.09 28.46
N CYS A 128 -15.27 -14.94 27.52
CA CYS A 128 -14.98 -14.51 26.15
C CYS A 128 -16.23 -14.03 25.38
N GLY A 129 -17.43 -14.55 25.67
CA GLY A 129 -18.69 -14.01 25.14
C GLY A 129 -19.02 -12.62 25.68
N ILE A 130 -18.69 -12.33 26.94
CA ILE A 130 -18.79 -10.98 27.53
C ILE A 130 -17.79 -10.04 26.84
N GLU A 131 -16.54 -10.47 26.65
CA GLU A 131 -15.53 -9.72 25.91
C GLU A 131 -15.99 -9.38 24.47
N ASP A 132 -16.63 -10.34 23.78
CA ASP A 132 -17.19 -10.10 22.44
C ASP A 132 -18.25 -8.99 22.47
N THR A 133 -19.15 -9.06 23.43
CA THR A 133 -20.24 -8.10 23.60
C THR A 133 -19.69 -6.72 23.92
N LEU A 134 -18.64 -6.62 24.73
CA LEU A 134 -17.96 -5.36 25.04
C LEU A 134 -17.40 -4.70 23.78
N VAL A 135 -16.66 -5.45 22.96
CA VAL A 135 -16.09 -4.92 21.71
C VAL A 135 -17.19 -4.47 20.76
N LEU A 136 -18.22 -5.29 20.57
CA LEU A 136 -19.36 -4.95 19.72
C LEU A 136 -20.09 -3.69 20.23
N ALA A 137 -20.34 -3.57 21.53
CA ALA A 137 -20.99 -2.42 22.12
C ALA A 137 -20.21 -1.12 21.90
N CYS A 138 -18.90 -1.13 22.18
CA CYS A 138 -18.02 0.02 21.96
C CYS A 138 -18.02 0.46 20.48
N LEU A 139 -17.89 -0.51 19.56
CA LEU A 139 -17.86 -0.24 18.13
C LEU A 139 -19.22 0.27 17.61
N LEU A 140 -20.33 -0.33 18.03
CA LEU A 140 -21.67 0.10 17.63
C LEU A 140 -22.03 1.48 18.22
N GLU A 141 -21.54 1.82 19.41
CA GLU A 141 -21.66 3.17 19.96
C GLU A 141 -20.88 4.17 19.10
N ALA A 142 -19.66 3.85 18.68
CA ALA A 142 -18.87 4.70 17.80
C ALA A 142 -19.54 4.90 16.43
N VAL A 143 -20.18 3.84 15.90
CA VAL A 143 -21.03 3.91 14.70
C VAL A 143 -22.27 4.78 14.92
N ALA A 144 -22.92 4.71 16.08
CA ALA A 144 -24.11 5.52 16.35
C ALA A 144 -23.79 7.03 16.32
N ARG A 145 -22.56 7.39 16.70
CA ARG A 145 -22.02 8.76 16.66
C ARG A 145 -21.55 9.21 15.27
N SER A 146 -21.51 8.32 14.27
CA SER A 146 -21.13 8.68 12.89
C SER A 146 -22.29 9.31 12.10
N ASN A 147 -21.96 9.98 11.00
CA ASN A 147 -22.94 10.65 10.13
C ASN A 147 -23.99 9.63 9.63
N PRO A 148 -25.30 9.93 9.72
CA PRO A 148 -26.36 9.02 9.28
C PRO A 148 -26.18 8.47 7.85
N ALA A 149 -25.59 9.25 6.94
CA ALA A 149 -25.32 8.85 5.56
C ALA A 149 -24.32 7.67 5.44
N ASP A 150 -23.39 7.54 6.38
CA ASP A 150 -22.27 6.58 6.33
C ASP A 150 -22.49 5.35 7.22
N ARG A 151 -23.64 5.29 7.90
CA ARG A 151 -23.90 4.34 8.98
C ARG A 151 -23.85 2.88 8.52
N SER A 152 -24.31 2.57 7.31
CA SER A 152 -24.23 1.19 6.78
C SER A 152 -22.79 0.72 6.58
N THR A 153 -21.90 1.61 6.11
CA THR A 153 -20.47 1.32 5.91
C THR A 153 -19.77 1.24 7.25
N ALA A 154 -20.07 2.18 8.15
CA ALA A 154 -19.58 2.18 9.52
C ALA A 154 -19.94 0.88 10.26
N ILE A 155 -21.17 0.36 10.12
CA ILE A 155 -21.56 -0.94 10.70
C ILE A 155 -20.66 -2.07 10.15
N ARG A 156 -20.45 -2.14 8.82
CA ARG A 156 -19.62 -3.20 8.22
C ARG A 156 -18.18 -3.12 8.71
N SER A 157 -17.60 -1.92 8.75
CA SER A 157 -16.24 -1.69 9.25
C SER A 157 -16.12 -2.03 10.74
N ALA A 158 -17.11 -1.66 11.56
CA ALA A 158 -17.17 -2.02 12.96
C ALA A 158 -17.21 -3.54 13.15
N LEU A 159 -18.09 -4.25 12.45
CA LEU A 159 -18.16 -5.70 12.53
C LEU A 159 -16.86 -6.37 12.06
N GLN A 160 -16.24 -5.86 10.99
CA GLN A 160 -14.94 -6.37 10.54
C GLN A 160 -13.83 -6.17 11.58
N VAL A 161 -13.82 -5.03 12.26
CA VAL A 161 -12.87 -4.77 13.37
C VAL A 161 -13.12 -5.71 14.55
N TYR A 162 -14.39 -5.97 14.89
CA TYR A 162 -14.74 -6.99 15.89
C TYR A 162 -14.15 -8.36 15.54
N ASN A 163 -14.33 -8.81 14.28
CA ASN A 163 -13.73 -10.06 13.83
C ASN A 163 -12.20 -10.06 13.95
N ASN A 164 -11.54 -9.01 13.48
CA ASN A 164 -10.08 -8.91 13.50
C ASN A 164 -9.48 -8.99 14.91
N ILE A 165 -10.19 -8.44 15.90
CA ILE A 165 -9.72 -8.40 17.30
C ILE A 165 -10.04 -9.70 18.03
N ARG A 166 -11.21 -10.27 17.80
CA ARG A 166 -11.71 -11.38 18.61
C ARG A 166 -11.30 -12.74 18.08
N TYR A 167 -11.27 -12.92 16.76
CA TYR A 167 -11.17 -14.23 16.13
C TYR A 167 -9.97 -15.06 16.61
N GLU A 168 -8.76 -14.51 16.60
CA GLU A 168 -7.57 -15.25 17.00
C GLU A 168 -7.61 -15.65 18.49
N ARG A 169 -8.03 -14.73 19.36
CA ARG A 169 -8.10 -14.96 20.81
C ARG A 169 -9.11 -16.04 21.17
N THR A 170 -10.30 -15.98 20.58
CA THR A 170 -11.37 -16.94 20.87
C THR A 170 -11.08 -18.31 20.25
N GLN A 171 -10.49 -18.37 19.05
CA GLN A 171 -10.04 -19.65 18.48
C GLN A 171 -8.88 -20.24 19.28
N TRP A 172 -7.98 -19.42 19.82
CA TRP A 172 -6.96 -19.89 20.76
C TRP A 172 -7.59 -20.51 22.01
N LEU A 173 -8.66 -19.92 22.56
CA LEU A 173 -9.37 -20.50 23.71
C LEU A 173 -9.93 -21.89 23.38
N VAL A 174 -10.57 -22.06 22.22
CA VAL A 174 -11.14 -23.36 21.78
C VAL A 174 -10.04 -24.42 21.74
N GLN A 175 -8.94 -24.14 21.03
CA GLN A 175 -7.81 -25.07 20.92
C GLN A 175 -7.16 -25.36 22.27
N SER A 176 -6.93 -24.30 23.05
CA SER A 176 -6.28 -24.45 24.35
C SER A 176 -7.16 -25.21 25.33
N SER A 177 -8.48 -25.05 25.29
CA SER A 177 -9.37 -25.75 26.20
C SER A 177 -9.39 -27.24 25.89
N ARG A 178 -9.47 -27.62 24.61
CA ARG A 178 -9.33 -29.02 24.17
C ARG A 178 -8.02 -29.65 24.67
N MET A 179 -6.90 -28.96 24.44
CA MET A 179 -5.59 -29.44 24.87
C MET A 179 -5.48 -29.56 26.40
N ILE A 180 -6.11 -28.67 27.18
CA ILE A 180 -6.17 -28.83 28.64
C ILE A 180 -7.00 -30.06 29.04
N GLY A 181 -8.04 -30.41 28.28
CA GLY A 181 -8.71 -31.71 28.41
C GLY A 181 -7.72 -32.87 28.30
N ASP A 182 -6.90 -32.89 27.24
CA ASP A 182 -5.87 -33.92 27.06
C ASP A 182 -4.85 -33.94 28.20
N VAL A 183 -4.51 -32.77 28.76
CA VAL A 183 -3.61 -32.64 29.92
C VAL A 183 -4.24 -33.24 31.18
N TYR A 184 -5.52 -32.95 31.45
CA TYR A 184 -6.26 -33.53 32.58
C TYR A 184 -6.39 -35.05 32.47
N GLU A 185 -6.37 -35.56 31.24
CA GLU A 185 -6.61 -36.97 30.93
C GLU A 185 -5.33 -37.80 30.71
N PHE A 186 -4.15 -37.19 30.94
CA PHE A 186 -2.82 -37.76 30.69
C PHE A 186 -2.57 -38.18 29.23
N MET A 187 -3.32 -37.59 28.29
CA MET A 187 -3.23 -37.84 26.86
C MET A 187 -2.26 -36.87 26.16
N HIS A 188 -1.91 -35.75 26.79
CA HIS A 188 -0.97 -34.78 26.21
C HIS A 188 0.47 -35.36 26.13
N PRO A 189 1.07 -35.51 24.92
CA PRO A 189 2.31 -36.26 24.72
C PRO A 189 3.51 -35.75 25.53
N GLU A 190 3.61 -34.44 25.75
CA GLU A 190 4.78 -33.83 26.41
C GLU A 190 4.67 -33.83 27.94
N CYS A 191 3.43 -33.79 28.45
CA CYS A 191 3.15 -33.77 29.88
C CYS A 191 3.08 -35.19 30.45
N GLY A 192 2.37 -36.10 29.77
CA GLY A 192 2.05 -37.42 30.30
C GLY A 192 1.44 -37.32 31.71
N GLN A 193 2.09 -37.97 32.68
CA GLN A 193 1.68 -37.96 34.10
C GLN A 193 2.55 -37.03 34.97
N ASP A 194 3.42 -36.21 34.36
CA ASP A 194 4.32 -35.32 35.10
C ASP A 194 3.55 -34.12 35.67
N HIS A 195 3.31 -34.15 36.98
CA HIS A 195 2.53 -33.12 37.68
C HIS A 195 3.14 -31.71 37.57
N GLN A 196 4.46 -31.56 37.46
CA GLN A 196 5.08 -30.24 37.34
C GLN A 196 4.81 -29.65 35.96
N LYS A 197 4.93 -30.47 34.91
CA LYS A 197 4.60 -30.05 33.53
C LYS A 197 3.11 -29.76 33.37
N ILE A 198 2.25 -30.60 33.94
CA ILE A 198 0.80 -30.40 33.94
C ILE A 198 0.46 -29.06 34.60
N ALA A 199 0.98 -28.80 35.80
CA ALA A 199 0.74 -27.54 36.50
C ALA A 199 1.26 -26.35 35.68
N HIS A 200 2.46 -26.46 35.11
CA HIS A 200 3.04 -25.41 34.27
C HIS A 200 2.14 -25.05 33.07
N GLU A 201 1.65 -26.04 32.32
CA GLU A 201 0.75 -25.80 31.18
C GLU A 201 -0.58 -25.17 31.60
N ILE A 202 -1.20 -25.70 32.67
CA ILE A 202 -2.47 -25.17 33.18
C ILE A 202 -2.31 -23.71 33.60
N TYR A 203 -1.30 -23.39 34.43
CA TYR A 203 -1.07 -22.04 34.91
C TYR A 203 -0.74 -21.08 33.77
N THR A 204 0.20 -21.44 32.89
CA THR A 204 0.63 -20.58 31.78
C THR A 204 -0.54 -20.19 30.88
N ARG A 205 -1.44 -21.13 30.59
CA ARG A 205 -2.63 -20.88 29.76
C ARG A 205 -3.72 -20.13 30.51
N SER A 206 -3.91 -20.42 31.79
CA SER A 206 -4.87 -19.69 32.62
C SER A 206 -4.49 -18.22 32.76
N HIS A 207 -3.20 -17.90 32.93
CA HIS A 207 -2.71 -16.53 32.99
C HIS A 207 -2.94 -15.74 31.69
N LYS A 208 -2.88 -16.39 30.51
CA LYS A 208 -3.28 -15.75 29.24
C LYS A 208 -4.76 -15.36 29.18
N ILE A 209 -5.61 -16.01 29.98
CA ILE A 209 -7.03 -15.68 30.11
C ILE A 209 -7.21 -14.60 31.16
N TRP A 210 -6.63 -14.80 32.36
CA TRP A 210 -6.85 -13.94 33.53
C TRP A 210 -6.16 -12.58 33.43
N ASP A 211 -4.95 -12.53 32.88
CA ASP A 211 -4.15 -11.30 32.80
C ASP A 211 -4.40 -10.54 31.48
N TYR A 212 -5.56 -10.77 30.84
CA TYR A 212 -5.89 -10.13 29.58
C TYR A 212 -6.50 -8.73 29.78
N GLU A 213 -5.85 -7.74 29.19
CA GLU A 213 -6.24 -6.32 29.25
C GLU A 213 -7.46 -6.04 28.35
N VAL A 214 -8.66 -6.30 28.88
CA VAL A 214 -9.94 -6.06 28.17
C VAL A 214 -10.17 -4.59 27.81
N ASP A 215 -9.69 -3.65 28.62
CA ASP A 215 -9.80 -2.22 28.32
C ASP A 215 -8.91 -1.83 27.14
N ALA A 216 -7.68 -2.36 27.09
CA ALA A 216 -6.78 -2.16 25.96
C ALA A 216 -7.35 -2.75 24.67
N MET A 217 -8.01 -3.91 24.75
CA MET A 217 -8.73 -4.51 23.62
C MET A 217 -9.85 -3.59 23.11
N ALA A 218 -10.67 -3.04 24.00
CA ALA A 218 -11.75 -2.13 23.61
C ALA A 218 -11.21 -0.82 22.98
N GLN A 219 -10.11 -0.28 23.51
CA GLN A 219 -9.43 0.89 22.95
C GLN A 219 -8.83 0.59 21.57
N ASP A 220 -8.19 -0.57 21.39
CA ASP A 220 -7.66 -0.99 20.08
C ASP A 220 -8.80 -1.16 19.06
N ALA A 221 -9.95 -1.70 19.48
CA ALA A 221 -11.14 -1.78 18.63
C ALA A 221 -11.60 -0.41 18.14
N LEU A 222 -11.76 0.55 19.05
CA LEU A 222 -12.13 1.91 18.69
C LEU A 222 -11.07 2.59 17.82
N HIS A 223 -9.79 2.32 18.05
CA HIS A 223 -8.70 2.84 17.25
C HIS A 223 -8.67 2.24 15.83
N GLN A 224 -8.76 0.92 15.70
CA GLN A 224 -8.86 0.22 14.41
C GLN A 224 -10.09 0.69 13.63
N PHE A 225 -11.24 0.83 14.29
CA PHE A 225 -12.45 1.38 13.68
C PHE A 225 -12.26 2.83 13.23
N GLY A 226 -11.66 3.67 14.06
CA GLY A 226 -11.29 5.03 13.71
C GLY A 226 -10.34 5.08 12.51
N SER A 227 -9.42 4.12 12.36
CA SER A 227 -8.51 4.03 11.22
C SER A 227 -9.20 3.49 9.96
N ALA A 228 -10.12 2.53 10.10
CA ALA A 228 -10.90 1.95 9.01
C ALA A 228 -11.91 2.96 8.43
N VAL A 229 -12.45 3.86 9.27
CA VAL A 229 -13.32 4.97 8.85
C VAL A 229 -12.51 6.15 8.29
N LYS A 230 -11.22 6.28 8.64
CA LYS A 230 -10.35 7.38 8.18
C LYS A 230 -9.44 7.04 7.00
N ASN A 231 -9.36 5.77 6.61
CA ASN A 231 -8.56 5.32 5.47
C ASN A 231 -9.43 5.17 4.23
N THR A 232 -9.67 6.29 3.56
CA THR A 232 -10.19 6.35 2.19
C THR A 232 -9.01 6.47 1.23
N PRO A 233 -8.63 5.47 0.42
CA PRO A 233 -7.34 5.61 -0.27
C PRO A 233 -7.38 5.39 -1.81
N SER A 234 -6.34 5.87 -2.50
CA SER A 234 -6.01 5.78 -3.94
C SER A 234 -5.99 4.37 -4.53
N LEU A 235 -5.60 4.14 -5.80
CA LEU A 235 -5.33 2.79 -6.33
C LEU A 235 -4.46 1.91 -5.40
N THR A 236 -3.53 2.50 -4.63
CA THR A 236 -2.77 1.84 -3.55
C THR A 236 -3.62 1.27 -2.42
N SER A 237 -4.84 1.77 -2.22
CA SER A 237 -5.89 1.22 -1.35
C SER A 237 -6.65 0.06 -1.91
N ALA A 238 -6.84 0.10 -3.22
CA ALA A 238 -7.59 -0.91 -3.93
C ALA A 238 -6.75 -2.18 -3.95
N ILE A 239 -5.42 -2.08 -3.83
CA ILE A 239 -4.49 -3.20 -3.78
C ILE A 239 -4.94 -4.26 -2.76
N PRO A 240 -5.16 -3.97 -1.46
CA PRO A 240 -5.76 -4.93 -0.53
C PRO A 240 -7.02 -5.62 -1.06
N TYR A 241 -8.03 -4.87 -1.52
CA TYR A 241 -9.28 -5.42 -2.04
C TYR A 241 -9.08 -6.29 -3.29
N ILE A 242 -8.21 -5.86 -4.22
CA ILE A 242 -7.85 -6.57 -5.45
C ILE A 242 -7.12 -7.87 -5.10
N THR A 243 -6.21 -7.80 -4.13
CA THR A 243 -5.41 -8.93 -3.67
C THR A 243 -6.26 -9.96 -2.91
N ASP A 244 -7.22 -9.50 -2.11
CA ASP A 244 -8.19 -10.37 -1.43
C ASP A 244 -9.14 -11.01 -2.44
N GLU A 245 -9.62 -10.26 -3.44
CA GLU A 245 -10.52 -10.80 -4.46
C GLU A 245 -9.83 -11.80 -5.40
N PHE A 246 -8.55 -11.59 -5.73
CA PHE A 246 -7.78 -12.46 -6.63
C PHE A 246 -6.84 -13.45 -5.94
N ASN A 247 -6.79 -13.45 -4.60
CA ASN A 247 -5.86 -14.26 -3.79
C ASN A 247 -4.39 -14.18 -4.27
N SER A 248 -3.90 -12.99 -4.61
CA SER A 248 -2.63 -12.82 -5.32
C SER A 248 -1.69 -11.77 -4.72
N LEU A 249 -1.29 -12.00 -3.46
CA LEU A 249 -0.36 -11.15 -2.70
C LEU A 249 0.98 -10.93 -3.43
N LEU A 250 1.48 -11.94 -4.14
CA LEU A 250 2.76 -11.88 -4.86
C LEU A 250 2.75 -10.96 -6.09
N ASN A 251 1.58 -10.51 -6.53
CA ASN A 251 1.39 -9.69 -7.73
C ASN A 251 1.17 -8.20 -7.44
N VAL A 252 1.12 -7.81 -6.16
CA VAL A 252 0.82 -6.44 -5.71
C VAL A 252 1.69 -5.39 -6.38
N GLY A 253 3.01 -5.61 -6.44
CA GLY A 253 3.93 -4.66 -7.08
C GLY A 253 3.63 -4.42 -8.56
N TRP A 254 3.13 -5.43 -9.28
CA TRP A 254 2.84 -5.32 -10.71
C TRP A 254 1.63 -4.46 -11.04
N TYR A 255 0.67 -4.29 -10.12
CA TYR A 255 -0.54 -3.49 -10.37
C TYR A 255 -0.22 -2.01 -10.63
N GLY A 256 0.71 -1.44 -9.88
CA GLY A 256 1.19 -0.08 -10.12
C GLY A 256 2.14 -0.03 -11.31
N SER A 257 3.11 -0.94 -11.30
CA SER A 257 4.34 -0.79 -12.06
C SER A 257 4.24 -1.24 -13.51
N ALA A 258 3.35 -2.17 -13.86
CA ALA A 258 3.16 -2.59 -15.25
C ALA A 258 2.77 -1.42 -16.18
N TYR A 259 1.92 -0.51 -15.69
CA TYR A 259 1.55 0.71 -16.40
C TYR A 259 2.76 1.63 -16.63
N GLN A 260 3.54 1.88 -15.57
CA GLN A 260 4.68 2.80 -15.63
C GLN A 260 5.82 2.23 -16.48
N LEU A 261 6.12 0.94 -16.30
CA LEU A 261 7.12 0.19 -17.08
C LEU A 261 6.85 0.32 -18.59
N VAL A 262 5.63 -0.01 -19.01
CA VAL A 262 5.26 0.04 -20.43
C VAL A 262 5.21 1.48 -20.92
N CYS A 263 4.64 2.39 -20.13
CA CYS A 263 4.58 3.81 -20.48
C CYS A 263 5.98 4.43 -20.68
N ALA A 264 6.93 4.13 -19.80
CA ALA A 264 8.28 4.65 -19.87
C ALA A 264 9.09 4.02 -21.01
N THR A 265 9.02 2.71 -21.17
CA THR A 265 9.76 1.98 -22.22
C THR A 265 9.33 2.41 -23.63
N LEU A 266 8.04 2.70 -23.82
CA LEU A 266 7.49 3.05 -25.14
C LEU A 266 7.60 4.54 -25.49
N GLN A 267 8.17 5.39 -24.61
CA GLN A 267 8.33 6.82 -24.91
C GLN A 267 9.09 7.07 -26.23
N PRO A 268 10.30 6.50 -26.47
CA PRO A 268 11.05 6.83 -27.68
C PRO A 268 10.36 6.36 -28.96
N LEU A 269 9.71 5.19 -28.94
CA LEU A 269 8.97 4.64 -30.06
C LEU A 269 7.78 5.52 -30.42
N THR A 270 7.00 5.94 -29.44
CA THR A 270 5.86 6.83 -29.70
C THR A 270 6.33 8.19 -30.25
N GLY A 271 7.49 8.69 -29.79
CA GLY A 271 8.13 9.89 -30.36
C GLY A 271 8.48 9.77 -31.85
N THR A 272 9.06 8.63 -32.28
CA THR A 272 9.35 8.40 -33.72
C THR A 272 8.08 8.25 -34.54
N MET A 273 7.03 7.63 -33.98
CA MET A 273 5.71 7.55 -34.62
C MET A 273 5.12 8.95 -34.84
N TYR A 274 5.16 9.85 -33.84
CA TYR A 274 4.68 11.23 -34.00
C TYR A 274 5.50 12.08 -34.97
N ALA A 275 6.77 11.74 -35.22
CA ALA A 275 7.58 12.39 -36.24
C ALA A 275 7.16 11.99 -37.68
N ARG A 276 6.58 10.79 -37.87
CA ARG A 276 6.30 10.22 -39.21
C ARG A 276 4.82 10.12 -39.57
N LEU A 277 3.95 9.86 -38.60
CA LEU A 277 2.51 9.64 -38.79
C LEU A 277 1.71 10.88 -38.38
N ASN A 278 0.52 11.04 -38.96
CA ASN A 278 -0.40 12.14 -38.63
C ASN A 278 -0.65 12.21 -37.12
N SER A 279 -0.38 13.39 -36.52
CA SER A 279 -0.40 13.57 -35.07
C SER A 279 -1.79 13.31 -34.47
N LYS A 280 -2.84 13.81 -35.14
CA LYS A 280 -4.22 13.68 -34.66
C LYS A 280 -4.71 12.23 -34.68
N VAL A 281 -4.53 11.54 -35.81
CA VAL A 281 -4.97 10.14 -35.94
C VAL A 281 -4.24 9.28 -34.93
N LEU A 282 -2.93 9.49 -34.79
CA LEU A 282 -2.13 8.74 -33.84
C LEU A 282 -2.53 9.00 -32.38
N PHE A 283 -2.80 10.25 -32.01
CA PHE A 283 -3.31 10.60 -30.68
C PHE A 283 -4.63 9.91 -30.38
N LEU A 284 -5.59 9.93 -31.32
CA LEU A 284 -6.88 9.25 -31.16
C LEU A 284 -6.72 7.73 -31.04
N THR A 285 -5.80 7.12 -31.80
CA THR A 285 -5.49 5.69 -31.68
C THR A 285 -4.96 5.36 -30.28
N PHE A 286 -3.98 6.11 -29.78
CA PHE A 286 -3.45 5.90 -28.42
C PHE A 286 -4.47 6.17 -27.32
N PHE A 287 -5.35 7.16 -27.55
CA PHE A 287 -6.47 7.44 -26.67
C PHE A 287 -7.44 6.26 -26.57
N THR A 288 -7.77 5.64 -27.71
CA THR A 288 -8.59 4.41 -27.74
C THR A 288 -7.88 3.23 -27.07
N ILE A 289 -6.57 3.06 -27.26
CA ILE A 289 -5.78 2.02 -26.60
C ILE A 289 -5.81 2.22 -25.07
N PHE A 290 -5.62 3.45 -24.59
CA PHE A 290 -5.71 3.79 -23.17
C PHE A 290 -7.09 3.47 -22.60
N MET A 291 -8.15 3.87 -23.31
CA MET A 291 -9.53 3.58 -22.93
C MET A 291 -9.80 2.07 -22.86
N GLY A 292 -9.35 1.31 -23.87
CA GLY A 292 -9.44 -0.16 -23.88
C GLY A 292 -8.68 -0.80 -22.71
N GLY A 293 -7.45 -0.35 -22.42
CA GLY A 293 -6.68 -0.81 -21.26
C GLY A 293 -7.40 -0.52 -19.93
N SER A 294 -7.97 0.68 -19.79
CA SER A 294 -8.76 1.04 -18.59
C SER A 294 -10.03 0.18 -18.47
N ALA A 295 -10.72 -0.13 -19.57
CA ALA A 295 -11.86 -1.02 -19.58
C ALA A 295 -11.49 -2.45 -19.17
N ILE A 296 -10.36 -2.99 -19.66
CA ILE A 296 -9.83 -4.30 -19.27
C ILE A 296 -9.50 -4.33 -17.77
N CYS A 297 -8.88 -3.29 -17.22
CA CYS A 297 -8.60 -3.18 -15.80
C CYS A 297 -9.88 -3.20 -14.94
N GLY A 298 -10.91 -2.44 -15.34
CA GLY A 298 -12.20 -2.42 -14.64
C GLY A 298 -12.95 -3.75 -14.75
N ALA A 299 -12.86 -4.42 -15.90
CA ALA A 299 -13.51 -5.70 -16.16
C ALA A 299 -12.67 -6.91 -15.69
N ALA A 300 -11.54 -6.68 -15.02
CA ALA A 300 -10.61 -7.76 -14.69
C ALA A 300 -11.26 -8.79 -13.75
N GLN A 301 -11.11 -10.07 -14.13
CA GLN A 301 -11.54 -11.25 -13.36
C GLN A 301 -10.36 -12.02 -12.78
N SER A 302 -9.12 -11.61 -13.08
CA SER A 302 -7.92 -12.21 -12.53
C SER A 302 -6.80 -11.17 -12.40
N SER A 303 -5.85 -11.45 -11.50
CA SER A 303 -4.66 -10.63 -11.30
C SER A 303 -3.86 -10.43 -12.60
N VAL A 304 -3.74 -11.47 -13.43
CA VAL A 304 -2.98 -11.39 -14.69
C VAL A 304 -3.71 -10.50 -15.70
N MET A 305 -5.04 -10.63 -15.79
CA MET A 305 -5.85 -9.77 -16.66
C MET A 305 -5.72 -8.29 -16.27
N LEU A 306 -5.69 -7.98 -14.96
CA LEU A 306 -5.45 -6.62 -14.48
C LEU A 306 -4.05 -6.11 -14.87
N ILE A 307 -3.00 -6.92 -14.67
CA ILE A 307 -1.62 -6.55 -15.04
C ILE A 307 -1.51 -6.28 -16.55
N LEU A 308 -2.09 -7.14 -17.38
CA LEU A 308 -2.12 -6.95 -18.83
C LEU A 308 -2.95 -5.71 -19.23
N GLY A 309 -4.08 -5.46 -18.58
CA GLY A 309 -4.86 -4.23 -18.77
C GLY A 309 -4.05 -2.98 -18.43
N ARG A 310 -3.25 -3.02 -17.35
CA ARG A 310 -2.35 -1.94 -16.95
C ARG A 310 -1.23 -1.72 -17.97
N ALA A 311 -0.67 -2.79 -18.52
CA ALA A 311 0.30 -2.71 -19.61
C ALA A 311 -0.29 -2.05 -20.86
N VAL A 312 -1.50 -2.46 -21.29
CA VAL A 312 -2.21 -1.84 -22.43
C VAL A 312 -2.52 -0.36 -22.18
N ALA A 313 -2.99 -0.02 -20.99
CA ALA A 313 -3.22 1.37 -20.60
C ALA A 313 -1.91 2.18 -20.61
N GLY A 314 -0.80 1.60 -20.13
CA GLY A 314 0.52 2.22 -20.16
C GLY A 314 1.00 2.53 -21.58
N PHE A 315 0.74 1.63 -22.53
CA PHE A 315 1.04 1.85 -23.94
C PHE A 315 0.25 3.04 -24.52
N GLY A 316 -1.05 3.09 -24.26
CA GLY A 316 -1.88 4.24 -24.66
C GLY A 316 -1.40 5.56 -24.04
N ALA A 317 -1.05 5.53 -22.76
CA ALA A 317 -0.58 6.71 -22.02
C ALA A 317 0.74 7.29 -22.57
N ALA A 318 1.69 6.45 -22.97
CA ALA A 318 2.94 6.92 -23.60
C ALA A 318 2.66 7.77 -24.84
N GLY A 319 1.76 7.28 -25.69
CA GLY A 319 1.36 7.96 -26.91
C GLY A 319 0.53 9.22 -26.66
N ILE A 320 -0.40 9.21 -25.70
CA ILE A 320 -1.16 10.42 -25.32
C ILE A 320 -0.22 11.51 -24.82
N MET A 321 0.74 11.16 -23.96
CA MET A 321 1.62 12.16 -23.33
C MET A 321 2.53 12.84 -24.36
N ASN A 322 3.22 12.07 -25.22
CA ASN A 322 4.03 12.65 -26.31
C ASN A 322 3.18 13.40 -27.34
N GLY A 323 2.02 12.85 -27.68
CA GLY A 323 1.11 13.46 -28.65
C GLY A 323 0.52 14.77 -28.16
N GLY A 324 0.17 14.87 -26.88
CA GLY A 324 -0.36 16.09 -26.28
C GLY A 324 0.62 17.27 -26.41
N PHE A 325 1.89 17.06 -26.05
CA PHE A 325 2.93 18.08 -26.22
C PHE A 325 3.19 18.39 -27.70
N THR A 326 3.30 17.37 -28.55
CA THR A 326 3.54 17.53 -30.00
C THR A 326 2.41 18.31 -30.71
N MET A 327 1.16 17.99 -30.36
CA MET A 327 -0.03 18.65 -30.92
C MET A 327 -0.17 20.07 -30.40
N LEU A 328 0.11 20.32 -29.12
CA LEU A 328 0.08 21.66 -28.55
C LEU A 328 1.09 22.58 -29.24
N ASN A 329 2.29 22.07 -29.54
CA ASN A 329 3.26 22.80 -30.36
C ASN A 329 2.69 23.18 -31.75
N SER A 330 1.86 22.31 -32.32
CA SER A 330 1.26 22.52 -33.65
C SER A 330 0.04 23.44 -33.65
N CYS A 331 -0.74 23.46 -32.57
CA CYS A 331 -1.97 24.25 -32.48
C CYS A 331 -1.74 25.68 -31.99
N VAL A 332 -0.62 25.92 -31.28
CA VAL A 332 -0.42 27.15 -30.52
C VAL A 332 0.75 27.95 -31.09
N SER A 333 0.51 29.25 -31.29
CA SER A 333 1.55 30.20 -31.69
C SER A 333 2.73 30.17 -30.72
N PRO A 334 4.00 30.29 -31.18
CA PRO A 334 5.18 30.19 -30.31
C PRO A 334 5.10 31.03 -29.02
N GLN A 335 4.50 32.22 -29.10
CA GLN A 335 4.31 33.15 -28.00
C GLN A 335 3.35 32.62 -26.93
N GLN A 336 2.34 31.86 -27.33
CA GLN A 336 1.32 31.32 -26.43
C GLN A 336 1.70 29.93 -25.88
N ARG A 337 2.68 29.23 -26.47
CA ARG A 337 3.09 27.89 -26.04
C ARG A 337 3.46 27.80 -24.55
N PRO A 338 4.28 28.72 -23.97
CA PRO A 338 4.67 28.63 -22.56
C PRO A 338 3.50 28.59 -21.58
N GLY A 339 2.51 29.46 -21.76
CA GLY A 339 1.31 29.48 -20.90
C GLY A 339 0.38 28.30 -21.13
N MET A 340 0.24 27.80 -22.36
CA MET A 340 -0.58 26.60 -22.60
C MET A 340 0.08 25.32 -22.05
N LEU A 341 1.41 25.21 -22.14
CA LEU A 341 2.18 24.16 -21.46
C LEU A 341 2.03 24.24 -19.95
N GLY A 342 2.09 25.46 -19.37
CA GLY A 342 1.83 25.69 -17.96
C GLY A 342 0.44 25.20 -17.53
N ILE A 343 -0.59 25.49 -18.32
CA ILE A 343 -1.97 25.00 -18.08
C ILE A 343 -2.02 23.46 -18.17
N MET A 344 -1.44 22.88 -19.22
CA MET A 344 -1.43 21.42 -19.41
C MET A 344 -0.74 20.69 -18.25
N MET A 345 0.44 21.16 -17.83
CA MET A 345 1.17 20.58 -16.69
C MET A 345 0.46 20.83 -15.36
N THR A 346 -0.27 21.94 -15.23
CA THR A 346 -1.10 22.24 -14.05
C THR A 346 -2.22 21.20 -13.88
N PHE A 347 -2.96 20.88 -14.94
CA PHE A 347 -3.98 19.82 -14.88
C PHE A 347 -3.38 18.44 -14.58
N GLY A 348 -2.18 18.14 -15.12
CA GLY A 348 -1.45 16.92 -14.77
C GLY A 348 -1.12 16.84 -13.28
N ASN A 349 -0.58 17.93 -12.70
CA ASN A 349 -0.28 18.02 -11.27
C ASN A 349 -1.54 17.97 -10.40
N LEU A 350 -2.63 18.62 -10.83
CA LEU A 350 -3.91 18.58 -10.13
C LEU A 350 -4.49 17.16 -10.14
N GLY A 351 -4.40 16.45 -11.26
CA GLY A 351 -4.78 15.04 -11.36
C GLY A 351 -3.97 14.15 -10.42
N ALA A 352 -2.65 14.38 -10.31
CA ALA A 352 -1.80 13.68 -9.37
C ALA A 352 -2.16 13.96 -7.90
N ALA A 353 -2.52 15.21 -7.57
CA ALA A 353 -2.94 15.60 -6.22
C ALA A 353 -4.36 15.14 -5.86
N ALA A 354 -5.29 15.19 -6.83
CA ALA A 354 -6.68 14.79 -6.65
C ALA A 354 -6.89 13.27 -6.78
N GLY A 355 -5.96 12.55 -7.42
CA GLY A 355 -6.02 11.11 -7.66
C GLY A 355 -6.29 10.29 -6.39
N PRO A 356 -5.58 10.55 -5.26
CA PRO A 356 -5.89 9.89 -3.99
C PRO A 356 -7.27 10.20 -3.41
N LEU A 357 -7.75 11.44 -3.55
CA LEU A 357 -9.07 11.84 -3.06
C LEU A 357 -10.20 11.18 -3.86
N ILE A 358 -10.10 11.21 -5.19
CA ILE A 358 -11.12 10.67 -6.10
C ILE A 358 -11.12 9.13 -6.08
N GLY A 359 -9.94 8.50 -6.21
CA GLY A 359 -9.81 7.04 -6.17
C GLY A 359 -10.24 6.45 -4.83
N GLY A 360 -10.01 7.20 -3.75
CA GLY A 360 -10.53 6.92 -2.42
C GLY A 360 -12.04 6.90 -2.36
N ALA A 361 -12.70 8.01 -2.69
CA ALA A 361 -14.16 8.08 -2.68
C ALA A 361 -14.80 6.98 -3.56
N ILE A 362 -14.22 6.70 -4.73
CA ILE A 362 -14.73 5.66 -5.61
C ILE A 362 -14.60 4.26 -5.00
N THR A 363 -13.50 3.96 -4.33
CA THR A 363 -13.30 2.64 -3.71
C THR A 363 -14.16 2.46 -2.45
N GLU A 364 -14.45 3.56 -1.75
CA GLU A 364 -15.31 3.57 -0.56
C GLU A 364 -16.81 3.48 -0.87
N TYR A 365 -17.28 4.25 -1.85
CA TYR A 365 -18.71 4.34 -2.21
C TYR A 365 -19.11 3.44 -3.38
N ALA A 366 -18.14 2.92 -4.15
CA ALA A 366 -18.36 1.99 -5.25
C ALA A 366 -17.35 0.82 -5.16
N THR A 367 -17.02 0.20 -6.29
CA THR A 367 -16.03 -0.89 -6.33
C THR A 367 -14.68 -0.36 -6.83
N TRP A 368 -13.58 -1.01 -6.46
CA TRP A 368 -12.24 -0.65 -6.95
C TRP A 368 -12.14 -0.60 -8.48
N ARG A 369 -12.99 -1.36 -9.19
CA ARG A 369 -13.11 -1.37 -10.65
C ARG A 369 -13.45 0.00 -11.22
N TRP A 370 -14.22 0.80 -10.50
CA TRP A 370 -14.58 2.16 -10.91
C TRP A 370 -13.41 3.14 -10.93
N CYS A 371 -12.30 2.84 -10.24
CA CYS A 371 -11.05 3.59 -10.40
C CYS A 371 -10.55 3.54 -11.85
N PHE A 372 -10.92 2.50 -12.61
CA PHE A 372 -10.61 2.38 -14.02
C PHE A 372 -11.78 2.76 -14.92
N TYR A 373 -13.02 2.43 -14.53
CA TYR A 373 -14.19 2.78 -15.34
C TYR A 373 -14.45 4.27 -15.43
N ILE A 374 -14.08 5.09 -14.43
CA ILE A 374 -14.28 6.54 -14.48
C ILE A 374 -13.58 7.22 -15.68
N ASN A 375 -12.50 6.61 -16.17
CA ASN A 375 -11.82 7.11 -17.36
C ASN A 375 -12.69 6.97 -18.61
N LEU A 376 -13.58 5.97 -18.69
CA LEU A 376 -14.39 5.66 -19.87
C LEU A 376 -15.43 6.74 -20.19
N PRO A 377 -16.33 7.18 -19.28
CA PRO A 377 -17.31 8.21 -19.60
C PRO A 377 -16.65 9.55 -19.91
N VAL A 378 -15.59 9.93 -19.18
CA VAL A 378 -14.81 11.14 -19.48
C VAL A 378 -14.19 11.05 -20.87
N SER A 379 -13.58 9.90 -21.19
CA SER A 379 -13.00 9.63 -22.51
C SER A 379 -14.05 9.63 -23.62
N ALA A 380 -15.23 9.07 -23.38
CA ALA A 380 -16.33 9.03 -24.33
C ALA A 380 -16.88 10.42 -24.64
N ILE A 381 -16.82 11.36 -23.70
CA ILE A 381 -17.17 12.76 -23.93
C ILE A 381 -16.05 13.46 -24.71
N VAL A 382 -14.79 13.32 -24.28
CA VAL A 382 -13.64 14.05 -24.88
C VAL A 382 -13.33 13.58 -26.30
N PHE A 383 -13.50 12.29 -26.61
CA PHE A 383 -13.10 11.71 -27.89
C PHE A 383 -13.83 12.33 -29.10
N PRO A 384 -15.18 12.45 -29.12
CA PRO A 384 -15.89 13.18 -30.18
C PRO A 384 -15.41 14.62 -30.37
N PHE A 385 -15.15 15.36 -29.28
CA PHE A 385 -14.62 16.73 -29.37
C PHE A 385 -13.26 16.74 -30.09
N LEU A 386 -12.36 15.83 -29.76
CA LEU A 386 -11.06 15.71 -30.43
C LEU A 386 -11.18 15.28 -31.90
N VAL A 387 -12.17 14.44 -32.23
CA VAL A 387 -12.46 14.03 -33.61
C VAL A 387 -12.95 15.22 -34.44
N TRP A 388 -13.80 16.09 -33.88
CA TRP A 388 -14.31 17.26 -34.61
C TRP A 388 -13.31 18.41 -34.69
N LEU A 389 -12.42 18.55 -33.70
CA LEU A 389 -11.45 19.64 -33.67
C LEU A 389 -10.40 19.48 -34.77
N ARG A 390 -10.21 20.52 -35.59
CA ARG A 390 -9.15 20.52 -36.61
C ARG A 390 -7.81 20.82 -35.95
N ILE A 391 -6.90 19.84 -35.96
CA ILE A 391 -5.53 19.98 -35.46
C ILE A 391 -4.62 20.14 -36.69
N PRO A 392 -4.00 21.31 -36.88
CA PRO A 392 -3.06 21.53 -37.98
C PRO A 392 -1.79 20.68 -37.79
N GLU A 393 -1.18 20.29 -38.90
CA GLU A 393 0.11 19.59 -38.91
C GLU A 393 1.17 20.57 -39.43
N HIS A 394 2.23 20.80 -38.63
CA HIS A 394 3.28 21.77 -38.98
C HIS A 394 4.28 21.26 -40.02
N ILE A 395 4.33 19.94 -40.24
CA ILE A 395 5.28 19.30 -41.16
C ILE A 395 4.49 18.43 -42.13
N PRO A 396 4.72 18.51 -43.44
CA PRO A 396 4.13 17.58 -44.39
C PRO A 396 4.62 16.16 -44.08
N LYS A 397 3.69 15.29 -43.69
CA LYS A 397 3.99 13.90 -43.33
C LYS A 397 3.70 12.95 -44.49
N PRO A 398 4.52 11.90 -44.68
CA PRO A 398 4.28 10.89 -45.69
C PRO A 398 2.94 10.18 -45.48
N HIS A 399 2.35 9.69 -46.57
CA HIS A 399 1.10 8.94 -46.50
C HIS A 399 1.27 7.68 -45.63
N TRP A 400 0.34 7.45 -44.69
CA TRP A 400 0.46 6.42 -43.65
C TRP A 400 0.77 5.01 -44.19
N LYS A 401 0.20 4.63 -45.36
CA LYS A 401 0.48 3.34 -46.00
C LYS A 401 1.96 3.16 -46.36
N ALA A 402 2.61 4.21 -46.86
CA ALA A 402 4.03 4.16 -47.23
C ALA A 402 4.93 4.02 -46.00
N VAL A 403 4.54 4.67 -44.89
CA VAL A 403 5.24 4.56 -43.60
C VAL A 403 5.10 3.16 -43.02
N LEU A 404 3.90 2.57 -43.06
CA LEU A 404 3.66 1.22 -42.54
C LEU A 404 4.37 0.15 -43.38
N LEU A 405 4.42 0.30 -44.70
CA LEU A 405 5.14 -0.64 -45.59
C LEU A 405 6.64 -0.72 -45.22
N ASN A 406 7.22 0.40 -44.79
CA ASN A 406 8.61 0.52 -44.36
C ASN A 406 8.77 0.70 -42.84
N ALA A 407 7.79 0.25 -42.04
CA ALA A 407 7.71 0.49 -40.60
C ALA A 407 9.01 0.13 -39.85
N ARG A 408 9.67 -0.96 -40.27
CA ARG A 408 10.96 -1.41 -39.69
C ARG A 408 12.03 -0.30 -39.68
N HIS A 409 12.10 0.48 -40.76
CA HIS A 409 13.06 1.57 -40.92
C HIS A 409 12.51 2.90 -40.40
N GLU A 410 11.24 3.20 -40.69
CA GLU A 410 10.61 4.48 -40.33
C GLU A 410 10.46 4.67 -38.81
N PHE A 411 10.20 3.59 -38.06
CA PHE A 411 10.10 3.61 -36.59
C PHE A 411 11.37 3.15 -35.88
N ASN A 412 12.40 2.79 -36.64
CA ASN A 412 13.65 2.22 -36.13
C ASN A 412 13.41 1.06 -35.14
N LEU A 413 12.63 0.07 -35.59
CA LEU A 413 12.21 -1.07 -34.75
C LEU A 413 13.40 -1.89 -34.24
N ILE A 414 14.51 -1.90 -34.97
CA ILE A 414 15.76 -2.56 -34.54
C ILE A 414 16.38 -1.79 -33.36
N GLY A 415 16.47 -0.46 -33.45
CA GLY A 415 16.94 0.36 -32.33
C GLY A 415 16.03 0.22 -31.11
N PHE A 416 14.72 0.15 -31.34
CA PHE A 416 13.74 -0.09 -30.28
C PHE A 416 13.85 -1.50 -29.68
N SER A 417 14.10 -2.55 -30.47
CA SER A 417 14.23 -3.93 -29.98
C SER A 417 15.48 -4.13 -29.11
N VAL A 418 16.51 -3.28 -29.26
CA VAL A 418 17.68 -3.25 -28.36
C VAL A 418 17.41 -2.36 -27.15
N PHE A 419 16.77 -1.20 -27.35
CA PHE A 419 16.45 -0.27 -26.26
C PHE A 419 15.46 -0.84 -25.24
N ALA A 420 14.38 -1.46 -25.72
CA ALA A 420 13.26 -1.88 -24.86
C ALA A 420 13.70 -2.91 -23.80
N PRO A 421 14.44 -3.98 -24.13
CA PRO A 421 14.99 -4.88 -23.11
C PRO A 421 15.91 -4.16 -22.11
N ALA A 422 16.76 -3.24 -22.57
CA ALA A 422 17.65 -2.49 -21.70
C ALA A 422 16.89 -1.66 -20.66
N ALA A 423 15.85 -0.94 -21.11
CA ALA A 423 14.97 -0.15 -20.27
C ALA A 423 14.11 -1.04 -19.36
N ILE A 424 13.55 -2.15 -19.85
CA ILE A 424 12.75 -3.09 -19.04
C ILE A 424 13.59 -3.66 -17.90
N MET A 425 14.80 -4.16 -18.19
CA MET A 425 15.69 -4.70 -17.16
C MET A 425 16.03 -3.66 -16.09
N LEU A 426 16.33 -2.42 -16.51
CA LEU A 426 16.56 -1.31 -15.58
C LEU A 426 15.33 -1.05 -14.71
N TRP A 427 14.16 -0.92 -15.33
CA TRP A 427 12.90 -0.66 -14.62
C TRP A 427 12.53 -1.78 -13.65
N LEU A 428 12.77 -3.05 -13.99
CA LEU A 428 12.51 -4.17 -13.09
C LEU A 428 13.40 -4.13 -11.86
N VAL A 429 14.70 -3.83 -12.03
CA VAL A 429 15.60 -3.65 -10.88
C VAL A 429 15.16 -2.47 -10.05
N LEU A 430 14.78 -1.36 -10.70
CA LEU A 430 14.32 -0.19 -10.01
C LEU A 430 13.07 -0.52 -9.17
N ASP A 431 12.08 -1.17 -9.76
CA ASP A 431 10.80 -1.40 -9.08
C ASP A 431 10.86 -2.51 -8.01
N PHE A 432 11.61 -3.59 -8.26
CA PHE A 432 11.64 -4.78 -7.42
C PHE A 432 12.91 -4.97 -6.59
N GLY A 433 14.00 -4.25 -6.91
CA GLY A 433 15.27 -4.34 -6.20
C GLY A 433 15.15 -3.82 -4.76
N GLY A 434 15.63 -4.61 -3.79
CA GLY A 434 15.51 -4.32 -2.36
C GLY A 434 14.13 -4.57 -1.76
N ASN A 435 13.11 -4.85 -2.59
CA ASN A 435 11.73 -5.13 -2.14
C ASN A 435 11.35 -6.60 -2.34
N ARG A 436 11.34 -7.07 -3.60
CA ARG A 436 11.00 -8.45 -3.96
C ARG A 436 12.25 -9.32 -4.09
N TRP A 437 13.34 -8.73 -4.58
CA TRP A 437 14.63 -9.39 -4.70
C TRP A 437 15.67 -8.60 -3.91
N GLU A 438 16.50 -9.30 -3.14
CA GLU A 438 17.62 -8.66 -2.46
C GLU A 438 18.60 -8.06 -3.47
N TRP A 439 19.34 -7.03 -3.06
CA TRP A 439 20.31 -6.36 -3.94
C TRP A 439 21.45 -7.28 -4.37
N ASP A 440 21.81 -8.26 -3.54
CA ASP A 440 22.89 -9.24 -3.81
C ASP A 440 22.38 -10.51 -4.52
N SER A 441 21.10 -10.54 -4.90
CA SER A 441 20.54 -11.63 -5.69
C SER A 441 21.17 -11.68 -7.08
N SER A 442 21.45 -12.90 -7.56
CA SER A 442 21.87 -13.16 -8.93
C SER A 442 20.90 -12.60 -9.98
N THR A 443 19.60 -12.52 -9.64
CA THR A 443 18.58 -11.93 -10.51
C THR A 443 18.76 -10.42 -10.62
N THR A 444 18.94 -9.72 -9.51
CA THR A 444 19.12 -8.26 -9.47
C THR A 444 20.40 -7.84 -10.19
N ILE A 445 21.52 -8.52 -9.88
CA ILE A 445 22.82 -8.27 -10.50
C ILE A 445 22.78 -8.61 -12.00
N GLY A 446 22.17 -9.75 -12.36
CA GLY A 446 22.02 -10.17 -13.76
C GLY A 446 21.22 -9.15 -14.59
N LEU A 447 20.11 -8.63 -14.05
CA LEU A 447 19.31 -7.59 -14.71
C LEU A 447 20.07 -6.25 -14.82
N LEU A 448 20.85 -5.86 -13.81
CA LEU A 448 21.70 -4.66 -13.88
C LEU A 448 22.78 -4.78 -14.95
N CYS A 449 23.57 -5.85 -14.91
CA CYS A 449 24.63 -6.11 -15.88
C CYS A 449 24.05 -6.24 -17.30
N GLY A 450 22.92 -6.95 -17.44
CA GLY A 450 22.19 -7.09 -18.70
C GLY A 450 21.68 -5.74 -19.23
N SER A 451 21.15 -4.89 -18.37
CA SER A 451 20.73 -3.53 -18.72
C SER A 451 21.92 -2.70 -19.21
N VAL A 452 23.02 -2.66 -18.47
CA VAL A 452 24.24 -1.92 -18.85
C VAL A 452 24.80 -2.40 -20.19
N ALA A 453 24.93 -3.72 -20.38
CA ALA A 453 25.43 -4.30 -21.61
C ALA A 453 24.52 -3.98 -22.81
N THR A 454 23.21 -4.06 -22.63
CA THR A 454 22.24 -3.79 -23.70
C THR A 454 22.12 -2.30 -24.00
N PHE A 455 22.26 -1.41 -23.01
CA PHE A 455 22.37 0.04 -23.23
C PHE A 455 23.67 0.40 -23.97
N ALA A 456 24.78 -0.28 -23.69
CA ALA A 456 26.02 -0.10 -24.45
C ALA A 456 25.84 -0.53 -25.91
N LEU A 457 25.18 -1.67 -26.15
CA LEU A 457 24.84 -2.13 -27.50
C LEU A 457 23.91 -1.15 -28.22
N PHE A 458 22.88 -0.63 -27.54
CA PHE A 458 21.98 0.40 -28.07
C PHE A 458 22.73 1.68 -28.44
N THR A 459 23.68 2.09 -27.60
CA THR A 459 24.53 3.26 -27.84
C THR A 459 25.40 3.07 -29.08
N ALA A 460 26.02 1.89 -29.24
CA ALA A 460 26.79 1.54 -30.43
C ALA A 460 25.91 1.52 -31.69
N TRP A 461 24.71 0.93 -31.61
CA TRP A 461 23.74 0.89 -32.70
C TRP A 461 23.26 2.29 -33.12
N ASN A 462 22.93 3.15 -32.16
CA ASN A 462 22.55 4.54 -32.44
C ASN A 462 23.71 5.31 -33.09
N ASN A 463 24.95 5.04 -32.69
CA ASN A 463 26.12 5.69 -33.29
C ASN A 463 26.28 5.26 -34.75
N HIS A 464 26.09 3.97 -35.03
CA HIS A 464 26.12 3.42 -36.39
C HIS A 464 25.02 3.98 -37.29
N GLN A 465 23.80 4.16 -36.76
CA GLN A 465 22.64 4.67 -37.52
C GLN A 465 22.63 6.20 -37.73
N GLY A 466 23.48 6.95 -37.00
CA GLY A 466 23.61 8.40 -37.14
C GLY A 466 22.28 9.15 -36.94
N ASP A 467 21.94 10.03 -37.88
CA ASP A 467 20.72 10.86 -37.81
C ASP A 467 19.40 10.10 -38.03
N LYS A 468 19.48 8.85 -38.50
CA LYS A 468 18.32 7.96 -38.63
C LYS A 468 18.05 7.14 -37.36
N ALA A 469 18.93 7.26 -36.36
CA ALA A 469 18.78 6.58 -35.07
C ALA A 469 17.48 6.97 -34.35
N MET A 470 17.00 6.10 -33.45
CA MET A 470 15.82 6.40 -32.63
C MET A 470 16.08 7.61 -31.71
N LEU A 471 17.31 7.69 -31.18
CA LEU A 471 17.81 8.82 -30.40
C LEU A 471 19.12 9.33 -31.02
N PRO A 472 19.06 10.21 -32.03
CA PRO A 472 20.25 10.70 -32.72
C PRO A 472 21.19 11.47 -31.80
N PHE A 473 22.47 11.10 -31.78
CA PHE A 473 23.49 11.84 -31.01
C PHE A 473 23.61 13.30 -31.45
N SER A 474 23.32 13.62 -32.71
CA SER A 474 23.28 15.00 -33.20
C SER A 474 22.21 15.84 -32.52
N THR A 475 21.13 15.22 -32.03
CA THR A 475 20.07 15.88 -31.27
C THR A 475 20.40 15.87 -29.77
N LEU A 476 20.87 14.74 -29.23
CA LEU A 476 21.26 14.64 -27.81
C LEU A 476 22.42 15.57 -27.44
N LYS A 477 23.39 15.78 -28.34
CA LYS A 477 24.53 16.68 -28.12
C LYS A 477 24.15 18.16 -28.14
N LEU A 478 22.95 18.52 -28.62
CA LEU A 478 22.49 19.91 -28.55
C LEU A 478 22.41 20.34 -27.09
N ARG A 479 23.05 21.46 -26.78
CA ARG A 479 23.19 21.97 -25.41
C ARG A 479 21.86 22.03 -24.66
N VAL A 480 20.81 22.52 -25.33
CA VAL A 480 19.46 22.61 -24.78
C VAL A 480 18.82 21.25 -24.50
N VAL A 481 19.14 20.21 -25.28
CA VAL A 481 18.51 18.89 -25.15
C VAL A 481 19.04 18.15 -23.93
N TRP A 482 20.35 17.91 -23.85
CA TRP A 482 20.90 17.17 -22.71
C TRP A 482 20.71 17.92 -21.39
N SER A 483 20.84 19.25 -21.38
CA SER A 483 20.61 20.04 -20.17
C SER A 483 19.14 19.98 -19.73
N SER A 484 18.18 20.00 -20.66
CA SER A 484 16.75 19.83 -20.35
C SER A 484 16.42 18.45 -19.81
N CYS A 485 16.94 17.40 -20.45
CA CYS A 485 16.74 16.02 -20.00
C CYS A 485 17.34 15.77 -18.61
N LEU A 486 18.55 16.25 -18.35
CA LEU A 486 19.21 16.07 -17.06
C LEU A 486 18.55 16.93 -15.97
N THR A 487 18.13 18.16 -16.29
CA THR A 487 17.40 19.01 -15.35
C THR A 487 16.07 18.37 -14.94
N ILE A 488 15.27 17.86 -15.88
CA ILE A 488 13.98 17.24 -15.54
C ILE A 488 14.16 15.92 -14.80
N LEU A 489 15.18 15.13 -15.14
CA LEU A 489 15.49 13.89 -14.43
C LEU A 489 15.74 14.16 -12.94
N MET A 490 16.50 15.21 -12.64
CA MET A 490 16.79 15.63 -11.26
C MET A 490 15.55 16.22 -10.58
N LEU A 491 14.83 17.15 -11.24
CA LEU A 491 13.60 17.72 -10.69
C LEU A 491 12.57 16.65 -10.39
N ALA A 492 12.32 15.72 -11.32
CA ALA A 492 11.38 14.62 -11.16
C ALA A 492 11.74 13.74 -9.96
N GLY A 493 13.03 13.46 -9.76
CA GLY A 493 13.52 12.79 -8.56
C GLY A 493 13.19 13.53 -7.28
N THR A 494 13.49 14.84 -7.23
CA THR A 494 13.11 15.69 -6.09
C THR A 494 11.59 15.68 -5.82
N LEU A 495 10.75 15.52 -6.86
CA LEU A 495 9.27 15.41 -6.68
C LEU A 495 8.94 14.23 -5.83
N LEU A 496 9.37 13.07 -6.27
CA LEU A 496 8.95 11.82 -5.69
C LEU A 496 9.51 11.71 -4.27
N VAL A 497 10.75 12.14 -4.04
CA VAL A 497 11.32 12.16 -2.69
C VAL A 497 10.46 13.00 -1.73
N LEU A 498 10.08 14.22 -2.10
CA LEU A 498 9.22 15.05 -1.23
C LEU A 498 7.81 14.47 -1.10
N THR A 499 7.20 14.04 -2.20
CA THR A 499 5.84 13.51 -2.24
C THR A 499 5.68 12.23 -1.42
N TYR A 500 6.71 11.38 -1.32
CA TYR A 500 6.65 10.15 -0.52
C TYR A 500 7.04 10.38 0.95
N TYR A 501 8.16 11.08 1.22
CA TYR A 501 8.74 11.11 2.57
C TYR A 501 8.19 12.24 3.45
N LEU A 502 7.56 13.26 2.88
CA LEU A 502 6.93 14.31 3.66
C LEU A 502 5.62 13.84 4.32
N PRO A 503 4.69 13.17 3.61
CA PRO A 503 3.56 12.51 4.25
C PRO A 503 3.98 11.46 5.28
N LEU A 504 5.07 10.72 5.00
CA LEU A 504 5.67 9.74 5.91
C LEU A 504 6.14 10.39 7.22
N CYS A 505 6.67 11.61 7.16
CA CYS A 505 7.04 12.39 8.34
C CYS A 505 5.81 12.77 9.17
N PHE A 506 4.76 13.26 8.53
CA PHE A 506 3.50 13.60 9.21
C PHE A 506 2.90 12.38 9.92
N GLN A 507 2.85 11.24 9.25
CA GLN A 507 2.26 10.02 9.82
C GLN A 507 3.17 9.38 10.88
N GLY A 508 4.43 9.12 10.55
CA GLY A 508 5.38 8.46 11.45
C GLY A 508 5.81 9.36 12.62
N VAL A 509 6.32 10.56 12.32
CA VAL A 509 6.98 11.44 13.31
C VAL A 509 5.99 12.30 14.11
N ARG A 510 4.88 12.75 13.49
CA ARG A 510 3.86 13.55 14.20
C ARG A 510 2.65 12.74 14.67
N GLY A 511 2.42 11.56 14.10
CA GLY A 511 1.23 10.76 14.41
C GLY A 511 -0.03 11.28 13.70
N ASP A 512 0.13 12.07 12.64
CA ASP A 512 -0.99 12.52 11.84
C ASP A 512 -1.68 11.32 11.18
N THR A 513 -3.01 11.34 11.10
CA THR A 513 -3.74 10.34 10.31
C THR A 513 -3.39 10.48 8.82
N PRO A 514 -3.58 9.43 7.99
CA PRO A 514 -3.35 9.55 6.55
C PRO A 514 -4.12 10.71 5.90
N PHE A 515 -5.35 10.98 6.35
CA PHE A 515 -6.13 12.16 5.92
C PHE A 515 -5.45 13.48 6.31
N LEU A 516 -5.07 13.67 7.58
CA LEU A 516 -4.40 14.89 8.05
C LEU A 516 -3.03 15.08 7.39
N SER A 517 -2.29 14.01 7.15
CA SER A 517 -1.04 14.00 6.40
C SER A 517 -1.24 14.53 4.97
N GLY A 518 -2.32 14.12 4.30
CA GLY A 518 -2.75 14.67 3.02
C GLY A 518 -3.09 16.16 3.08
N VAL A 519 -3.84 16.59 4.09
CA VAL A 519 -4.15 18.01 4.32
C VAL A 519 -2.89 18.84 4.54
N HIS A 520 -1.96 18.35 5.37
CA HIS A 520 -0.68 19.01 5.64
C HIS A 520 0.29 19.01 4.45
N PHE A 521 0.04 18.18 3.43
CA PHE A 521 0.77 18.15 2.16
C PHE A 521 0.22 19.15 1.12
N LEU A 522 -1.04 19.58 1.24
CA LEU A 522 -1.68 20.54 0.32
C LEU A 522 -0.87 21.82 0.05
N PRO A 523 -0.19 22.44 1.04
CA PRO A 523 0.63 23.61 0.78
C PRO A 523 1.67 23.39 -0.31
N THR A 524 2.32 22.22 -0.36
CA THR A 524 3.27 21.86 -1.43
C THR A 524 2.56 21.77 -2.78
N ALA A 525 1.45 21.03 -2.85
CA ALA A 525 0.73 20.79 -4.10
C ALA A 525 0.11 22.08 -4.68
N VAL A 526 -0.56 22.87 -3.84
CA VAL A 526 -1.24 24.11 -4.25
C VAL A 526 -0.24 25.15 -4.72
N THR A 527 0.85 25.38 -3.97
CA THR A 527 1.87 26.35 -4.38
C THR A 527 2.54 25.94 -5.69
N GLN A 528 2.88 24.66 -5.84
CA GLN A 528 3.43 24.15 -7.10
C GLN A 528 2.48 24.37 -8.28
N VAL A 529 1.19 24.04 -8.13
CA VAL A 529 0.16 24.22 -9.16
C VAL A 529 0.03 25.69 -9.56
N VAL A 530 -0.16 26.58 -8.57
CA VAL A 530 -0.37 28.00 -8.81
C VAL A 530 0.86 28.63 -9.49
N LEU A 531 2.07 28.32 -9.01
CA LEU A 531 3.29 28.89 -9.58
C LEU A 531 3.67 28.30 -10.94
N THR A 532 3.28 27.05 -11.24
CA THR A 532 3.41 26.46 -12.59
C THR A 532 2.57 27.25 -13.60
N LEU A 533 1.34 27.59 -13.25
CA LEU A 533 0.45 28.37 -14.10
C LEU A 533 0.96 29.82 -14.29
N ILE A 534 1.34 30.48 -13.20
CA ILE A 534 1.81 31.87 -13.23
C ILE A 534 3.11 31.99 -14.03
N SER A 535 4.10 31.13 -13.77
CA SER A 535 5.39 31.19 -14.46
C SER A 535 5.26 30.95 -15.97
N GLY A 536 4.39 30.00 -16.39
CA GLY A 536 4.10 29.77 -17.80
C GLY A 536 3.54 31.01 -18.50
N ARG A 537 2.63 31.76 -17.87
CA ARG A 537 2.09 33.03 -18.41
C ARG A 537 3.10 34.16 -18.38
N LEU A 538 3.85 34.33 -17.28
CA LEU A 538 4.85 35.40 -17.15
C LEU A 538 5.93 35.31 -18.23
N ILE A 539 6.32 34.10 -18.64
CA ILE A 539 7.30 33.90 -19.71
C ILE A 539 6.78 34.34 -21.07
N GLN A 540 5.47 34.22 -21.33
CA GLN A 540 4.90 34.75 -22.57
C GLN A 540 5.14 36.26 -22.70
N VAL A 541 5.17 36.98 -21.56
CA VAL A 541 5.38 38.43 -21.51
C VAL A 541 6.87 38.79 -21.44
N LEU A 542 7.62 38.14 -20.56
CA LEU A 542 9.01 38.47 -20.26
C LEU A 542 10.02 37.83 -21.23
N GLY A 543 9.65 36.73 -21.87
CA GLY A 543 10.37 36.12 -22.98
C GLY A 543 11.57 35.24 -22.66
N TYR A 544 12.03 35.16 -21.42
CA TYR A 544 13.20 34.35 -21.07
C TYR A 544 12.84 33.28 -20.04
N TYR A 545 13.11 32.00 -20.35
CA TYR A 545 12.86 30.87 -19.42
C TYR A 545 13.97 30.67 -18.39
N LEU A 546 15.23 31.02 -18.71
CA LEU A 546 16.37 30.75 -17.85
C LEU A 546 16.31 31.48 -16.50
N PRO A 547 15.93 32.77 -16.41
CA PRO A 547 15.77 33.45 -15.12
C PRO A 547 14.77 32.77 -14.19
N PHE A 548 13.63 32.32 -14.73
CA PHE A 548 12.62 31.59 -13.97
C PHE A 548 13.19 30.26 -13.46
N LEU A 549 13.90 29.54 -14.32
CA LEU A 549 14.52 28.27 -13.94
C LEU A 549 15.59 28.45 -12.86
N LEU A 550 16.41 29.50 -12.92
CA LEU A 550 17.43 29.79 -11.91
C LEU A 550 16.81 30.23 -10.59
N VAL A 551 15.86 31.17 -10.60
CA VAL A 551 15.15 31.62 -9.40
C VAL A 551 14.38 30.45 -8.77
N GLY A 552 13.65 29.69 -9.59
CA GLY A 552 12.94 28.50 -9.16
C GLY A 552 13.88 27.44 -8.59
N GLY A 553 15.02 27.20 -9.24
CA GLY A 553 16.05 26.27 -8.78
C GLY A 553 16.70 26.68 -7.45
N VAL A 554 16.98 27.98 -7.25
CA VAL A 554 17.50 28.50 -5.98
C VAL A 554 16.47 28.34 -4.87
N LEU A 555 15.23 28.81 -5.07
CA LEU A 555 14.16 28.69 -4.09
C LEU A 555 13.83 27.23 -3.78
N GLY A 556 13.82 26.37 -4.80
CA GLY A 556 13.59 24.94 -4.66
C GLY A 556 14.72 24.25 -3.90
N THR A 557 15.98 24.65 -4.13
CA THR A 557 17.13 24.14 -3.39
C THR A 557 17.10 24.55 -1.92
N ILE A 558 16.80 25.83 -1.64
CA ILE A 558 16.65 26.32 -0.26
C ILE A 558 15.48 25.60 0.43
N GLY A 559 14.33 25.50 -0.23
CA GLY A 559 13.16 24.80 0.29
C GLY A 559 13.44 23.33 0.61
N SER A 560 14.04 22.59 -0.33
CA SER A 560 14.48 21.20 -0.12
C SER A 560 15.52 21.09 1.00
N GLY A 561 16.46 22.04 1.09
CA GLY A 561 17.46 22.09 2.15
C GLY A 561 16.85 22.31 3.53
N LEU A 562 15.86 23.20 3.64
CA LEU A 562 15.14 23.45 4.90
C LEU A 562 14.37 22.20 5.38
N MET A 563 13.93 21.32 4.48
CA MET A 563 13.31 20.05 4.86
C MET A 563 14.26 19.14 5.66
N THR A 564 15.57 19.26 5.47
CA THR A 564 16.57 18.50 6.25
C THR A 564 16.64 18.92 7.74
N LEU A 565 15.98 20.03 8.10
CA LEU A 565 15.87 20.56 9.46
C LEU A 565 14.59 20.09 10.16
N ILE A 566 13.75 19.28 9.52
CA ILE A 566 12.53 18.76 10.14
C ILE A 566 12.90 17.87 11.33
N SER A 567 12.44 18.27 12.51
CA SER A 567 12.57 17.53 13.76
C SER A 567 11.20 17.25 14.37
N PRO A 568 11.07 16.28 15.30
CA PRO A 568 9.82 16.01 16.01
C PRO A 568 9.27 17.24 16.76
N SER A 569 10.16 18.12 17.23
CA SER A 569 9.85 19.34 17.96
C SER A 569 9.46 20.54 17.08
N LEU A 570 9.61 20.44 15.75
CA LEU A 570 9.37 21.56 14.86
C LEU A 570 7.87 21.85 14.72
N SER A 571 7.48 23.12 14.88
CA SER A 571 6.09 23.54 14.72
C SER A 571 5.59 23.30 13.29
N LEU A 572 4.31 22.90 13.15
CA LEU A 572 3.68 22.67 11.85
C LEU A 572 3.79 23.88 10.91
N ALA A 573 3.63 25.09 11.43
CA ALA A 573 3.74 26.34 10.65
C ALA A 573 5.10 26.48 9.94
N ARG A 574 6.20 26.08 10.59
CA ARG A 574 7.55 26.11 9.98
C ARG A 574 7.67 25.07 8.87
N ILE A 575 7.15 23.87 9.09
CA ILE A 575 7.14 22.82 8.06
C ILE A 575 6.33 23.29 6.84
N ILE A 576 5.16 23.90 7.06
CA ILE A 576 4.36 24.52 6.00
C ILE A 576 5.15 25.63 5.28
N GLY A 577 5.87 26.49 6.02
CA GLY A 577 6.72 27.51 5.41
C GLY A 577 7.81 26.92 4.50
N PHE A 578 8.44 25.83 4.92
CA PHE A 578 9.43 25.12 4.09
C PHE A 578 8.78 24.52 2.84
N GLN A 579 7.58 23.96 2.98
CA GLN A 579 6.81 23.35 1.89
C GLN A 579 6.44 24.37 0.82
N VAL A 580 5.96 25.55 1.26
CA VAL A 580 5.62 26.64 0.36
C VAL A 580 6.85 27.06 -0.44
N LEU A 581 8.02 27.21 0.21
CA LEU A 581 9.24 27.61 -0.49
C LEU A 581 9.68 26.56 -1.53
N ALA A 582 9.67 25.28 -1.15
CA ALA A 582 9.99 24.18 -2.05
C ALA A 582 9.01 24.09 -3.22
N GLY A 583 7.71 24.21 -2.94
CA GLY A 583 6.63 24.18 -3.94
C GLY A 583 6.67 25.38 -4.89
N VAL A 584 6.98 26.58 -4.40
CA VAL A 584 7.19 27.78 -5.22
C VAL A 584 8.36 27.58 -6.18
N GLY A 585 9.53 27.23 -5.66
CA GLY A 585 10.73 27.09 -6.49
C GLY A 585 10.53 26.04 -7.59
N ARG A 586 9.95 24.91 -7.19
CA ARG A 586 9.62 23.84 -8.11
C ARG A 586 8.55 24.19 -9.13
N GLY A 587 7.44 24.81 -8.72
CA GLY A 587 6.36 25.22 -9.62
C GLY A 587 6.87 26.16 -10.70
N ILE A 588 7.81 27.04 -10.36
CA ILE A 588 8.48 27.91 -11.34
C ILE A 588 9.44 27.12 -12.24
N ALA A 589 10.27 26.22 -11.69
CA ALA A 589 11.31 25.54 -12.47
C ALA A 589 10.78 24.41 -13.38
N PHE A 590 9.76 23.67 -12.94
CA PHE A 590 9.34 22.40 -13.55
C PHE A 590 8.94 22.48 -15.04
N PRO A 591 8.16 23.48 -15.52
CA PRO A 591 7.80 23.54 -16.93
C PRO A 591 8.92 24.10 -17.84
N MET A 592 9.96 24.73 -17.28
CA MET A 592 10.99 25.46 -18.06
C MET A 592 11.78 24.59 -19.04
N PRO A 593 12.27 23.40 -18.65
CA PRO A 593 12.97 22.51 -19.58
C PRO A 593 12.16 22.18 -20.83
N MET A 594 10.86 21.92 -20.67
CA MET A 594 9.98 21.60 -21.80
C MET A 594 9.80 22.81 -22.72
N ILE A 595 9.56 23.99 -22.13
CA ILE A 595 9.47 25.26 -22.87
C ILE A 595 10.75 25.53 -23.67
N ALA A 596 11.92 25.26 -23.08
CA ALA A 596 13.21 25.43 -23.74
C ALA A 596 13.34 24.53 -24.97
N LEU A 597 12.97 23.24 -24.87
CA LEU A 597 12.99 22.30 -25.99
C LEU A 597 12.08 22.75 -27.14
N GLU A 598 10.83 23.11 -26.83
CA GLU A 598 9.83 23.47 -27.84
C GLU A 598 10.11 24.77 -28.59
N ASN A 599 10.87 25.70 -27.99
CA ASN A 599 11.21 26.99 -28.58
C ASN A 599 12.65 27.04 -29.15
N SER A 600 13.49 26.05 -28.81
CA SER A 600 14.90 26.04 -29.21
C SER A 600 15.22 25.12 -30.38
N LEU A 601 14.34 24.16 -30.68
CA LEU A 601 14.57 23.14 -31.69
C LEU A 601 13.78 23.40 -32.97
N PRO A 602 14.31 23.02 -34.15
CA PRO A 602 13.53 22.94 -35.38
C PRO A 602 12.35 21.97 -35.21
N PRO A 603 11.18 22.24 -35.83
CA PRO A 603 9.97 21.40 -35.69
C PRO A 603 10.21 19.90 -35.91
N ALA A 604 11.08 19.53 -36.85
CA ALA A 604 11.40 18.14 -37.16
C ALA A 604 12.11 17.37 -36.03
N ARG A 605 12.79 18.07 -35.10
CA ARG A 605 13.51 17.46 -33.97
C ARG A 605 12.73 17.49 -32.65
N ILE A 606 11.63 18.26 -32.59
CA ILE A 606 10.82 18.44 -31.37
C ILE A 606 10.24 17.11 -30.86
N PRO A 607 9.59 16.25 -31.68
CA PRO A 607 8.99 15.01 -31.16
C PRO A 607 10.01 14.07 -30.50
N THR A 608 11.20 13.91 -31.10
CA THR A 608 12.29 13.07 -30.56
C THR A 608 12.87 13.67 -29.27
N ALA A 609 12.98 15.00 -29.18
CA ALA A 609 13.45 15.65 -27.96
C ALA A 609 12.44 15.52 -26.82
N ILE A 610 11.14 15.68 -27.10
CA ILE A 610 10.06 15.49 -26.12
C ILE A 610 10.03 14.06 -25.61
N SER A 611 10.11 13.05 -26.48
CA SER A 611 10.09 11.65 -26.01
C SER A 611 11.30 11.30 -25.14
N THR A 612 12.48 11.84 -25.47
CA THR A 612 13.68 11.72 -24.63
C THR A 612 13.49 12.39 -23.28
N PHE A 613 12.94 13.61 -23.29
CA PHE A 613 12.65 14.39 -22.09
C PHE A 613 11.71 13.64 -21.14
N VAL A 614 10.61 13.12 -21.66
CA VAL A 614 9.61 12.38 -20.90
C VAL A 614 10.18 11.06 -20.37
N PHE A 615 11.01 10.36 -21.17
CA PHE A 615 11.74 9.19 -20.70
C PHE A 615 12.64 9.53 -19.50
N CYS A 616 13.42 10.62 -19.59
CA CYS A 616 14.29 11.09 -18.50
C CYS A 616 13.50 11.52 -17.25
N GLN A 617 12.33 12.13 -17.42
CA GLN A 617 11.42 12.47 -16.31
C GLN A 617 10.94 11.22 -15.56
N ASN A 618 10.49 10.20 -16.29
CA ASN A 618 10.03 8.95 -15.69
C ASN A 618 11.19 8.18 -15.04
N LEU A 619 12.35 8.13 -15.70
CA LEU A 619 13.56 7.51 -15.16
C LEU A 619 14.01 8.18 -13.87
N GLY A 620 14.02 9.52 -13.83
CA GLY A 620 14.37 10.28 -12.62
C GLY A 620 13.40 10.02 -11.47
N SER A 621 12.10 9.98 -11.76
CA SER A 621 11.06 9.65 -10.77
C SER A 621 11.31 8.28 -10.14
N ALA A 622 11.54 7.25 -10.95
CA ALA A 622 11.81 5.90 -10.45
C ALA A 622 13.13 5.85 -9.67
N LEU A 623 14.24 6.19 -10.33
CA LEU A 623 15.59 6.06 -9.79
C LEU A 623 15.75 6.69 -8.40
N PHE A 624 15.32 7.94 -8.24
CA PHE A 624 15.50 8.63 -6.97
C PHE A 624 14.52 8.19 -5.89
N THR A 625 13.35 7.65 -6.25
CA THR A 625 12.44 7.03 -5.26
C THR A 625 13.10 5.83 -4.58
N ILE A 626 13.82 5.02 -5.36
CA ILE A 626 14.46 3.80 -4.87
C ILE A 626 15.72 4.12 -4.10
N ILE A 627 16.53 5.06 -4.58
CA ILE A 627 17.67 5.55 -3.81
C ILE A 627 17.17 6.12 -2.48
N ALA A 628 16.09 6.90 -2.48
CA ALA A 628 15.50 7.42 -1.25
C ALA A 628 14.98 6.31 -0.32
N GLN A 629 14.38 5.25 -0.86
CA GLN A 629 13.94 4.09 -0.09
C GLN A 629 15.10 3.35 0.54
N THR A 630 16.15 3.07 -0.22
CA THR A 630 17.36 2.41 0.27
C THR A 630 18.06 3.26 1.33
N VAL A 631 18.19 4.58 1.09
CA VAL A 631 18.77 5.52 2.08
C VAL A 631 17.94 5.53 3.36
N PHE A 632 16.61 5.62 3.25
CA PHE A 632 15.71 5.63 4.40
C PHE A 632 15.81 4.32 5.20
N ALA A 633 15.68 3.17 4.55
CA ALA A 633 15.68 1.87 5.20
C ALA A 633 17.02 1.57 5.89
N ASN A 634 18.15 1.83 5.21
CA ASN A 634 19.48 1.62 5.77
C ASN A 634 19.76 2.61 6.92
N SER A 635 19.35 3.87 6.77
CA SER A 635 19.48 4.87 7.84
C SER A 635 18.63 4.47 9.06
N LEU A 636 17.40 4.03 8.86
CA LEU A 636 16.50 3.64 9.94
C LEU A 636 17.05 2.43 10.69
N LYS A 637 17.56 1.42 9.97
CA LYS A 637 18.22 0.25 10.55
C LYS A 637 19.44 0.66 11.39
N SER A 638 20.34 1.46 10.81
CA SER A 638 21.55 1.94 11.52
C SER A 638 21.19 2.77 12.75
N LYS A 639 20.24 3.69 12.62
CA LYS A 639 19.82 4.60 13.70
C LYS A 639 19.12 3.86 14.85
N LEU A 640 18.26 2.89 14.55
CA LEU A 640 17.65 2.07 15.58
C LEU A 640 18.67 1.16 16.27
N SER A 641 19.63 0.61 15.54
CA SER A 641 20.70 -0.21 16.14
C SER A 641 21.64 0.61 17.05
N GLU A 642 21.91 1.88 16.73
CA GLU A 642 22.74 2.77 17.56
C GLU A 642 21.97 3.37 18.74
N ASP A 643 20.80 3.95 18.47
CA ASP A 643 20.11 4.84 19.41
C ASP A 643 19.00 4.12 20.20
N ALA A 644 18.58 2.91 19.78
CA ALA A 644 17.51 2.14 20.42
C ALA A 644 17.66 0.60 20.23
N PRO A 645 18.75 -0.02 20.73
CA PRO A 645 19.08 -1.43 20.47
C PRO A 645 18.06 -2.45 21.02
N THR A 646 17.15 -2.02 21.89
CA THR A 646 16.08 -2.86 22.46
C THR A 646 14.83 -2.94 21.60
N ILE A 647 14.76 -2.20 20.48
CA ILE A 647 13.61 -2.19 19.56
C ILE A 647 13.85 -3.19 18.41
N ASP A 648 12.89 -4.08 18.15
CA ASP A 648 12.93 -4.97 16.98
C ASP A 648 12.75 -4.15 15.68
N VAL A 649 13.88 -3.87 15.04
CA VAL A 649 13.95 -3.15 13.75
C VAL A 649 13.12 -3.83 12.67
N GLY A 650 13.08 -5.17 12.64
CA GLY A 650 12.32 -5.94 11.67
C GLY A 650 10.81 -5.79 11.88
N ALA A 651 10.36 -5.74 13.14
CA ALA A 651 8.96 -5.47 13.47
C ALA A 651 8.54 -4.03 13.07
N ILE A 652 9.37 -3.02 13.35
CA ILE A 652 9.10 -1.62 12.97
C ILE A 652 8.98 -1.47 11.45
N ILE A 653 9.92 -2.05 10.67
CA ILE A 653 9.90 -1.96 9.21
C ILE A 653 8.65 -2.66 8.63
N ARG A 654 8.27 -3.82 9.16
CA ARG A 654 7.07 -4.57 8.71
C ARG A 654 5.76 -3.88 9.07
N ALA A 655 5.68 -3.24 10.22
CA ALA A 655 4.47 -2.57 10.70
C ALA A 655 4.15 -1.27 9.95
N GLY A 656 5.15 -0.67 9.32
CA GLY A 656 5.02 0.58 8.57
C GLY A 656 4.81 1.80 9.47
N SER A 657 4.73 2.97 8.83
CA SER A 657 4.74 4.29 9.51
C SER A 657 3.56 4.54 10.46
N THR A 658 2.44 3.84 10.29
CA THR A 658 1.20 4.09 11.05
C THR A 658 1.10 3.24 12.32
N LYS A 659 1.68 2.03 12.32
CA LYS A 659 1.63 1.09 13.45
C LYS A 659 2.93 1.00 14.25
N MET A 660 4.02 1.61 13.78
CA MET A 660 5.31 1.62 14.49
C MET A 660 5.23 2.16 15.93
N ARG A 661 4.30 3.10 16.20
CA ARG A 661 4.13 3.71 17.52
C ARG A 661 3.51 2.78 18.55
N THR A 662 2.73 1.78 18.12
CA THR A 662 2.05 0.82 19.00
C THR A 662 2.92 -0.38 19.34
N LEU A 663 4.10 -0.49 18.71
CA LEU A 663 5.03 -1.60 18.91
C LEU A 663 6.16 -1.29 19.90
N VAL A 664 6.19 -0.08 20.45
CA VAL A 664 7.22 0.37 21.37
C VAL A 664 6.59 0.92 22.64
N THR A 665 7.29 0.79 23.76
CA THR A 665 6.82 1.35 25.03
C THR A 665 6.86 2.88 24.99
N SER A 666 6.13 3.53 25.91
CA SER A 666 6.12 5.00 26.02
C SER A 666 7.52 5.59 26.27
N GLU A 667 8.42 4.83 26.90
CA GLU A 667 9.83 5.22 27.12
C GLU A 667 10.69 5.12 25.86
N GLN A 668 10.41 4.15 24.97
CA GLN A 668 11.14 3.93 23.71
C GLN A 668 10.65 4.84 22.58
N LEU A 669 9.42 5.37 22.69
CA LEU A 669 8.79 6.17 21.64
C LEU A 669 9.62 7.40 21.23
N PRO A 670 10.18 8.23 22.13
CA PRO A 670 11.01 9.38 21.72
C PRO A 670 12.24 8.99 20.91
N GLN A 671 12.90 7.88 21.28
CA GLN A 671 14.08 7.36 20.57
C GLN A 671 13.71 6.86 19.17
N LEU A 672 12.59 6.13 19.06
CA LEU A 672 12.04 5.69 17.78
C LEU A 672 11.71 6.88 16.87
N LEU A 673 11.03 7.90 17.41
CA LEU A 673 10.64 9.08 16.64
C LEU A 673 11.86 9.88 16.16
N GLU A 674 12.90 9.99 16.97
CA GLU A 674 14.14 10.65 16.55
C GLU A 674 14.90 9.82 15.51
N ALA A 675 15.03 8.51 15.68
CA ALA A 675 15.64 7.62 14.68
C ALA A 675 14.90 7.69 13.33
N TYR A 676 13.57 7.74 13.37
CA TYR A 676 12.73 7.85 12.19
C TYR A 676 12.84 9.24 11.54
N SER A 677 12.75 10.31 12.32
CA SER A 677 12.90 11.69 11.85
C SER A 677 14.29 11.94 11.26
N SER A 678 15.34 11.44 11.91
CA SER A 678 16.73 11.49 11.43
C SER A 678 16.89 10.75 10.11
N SER A 679 16.25 9.59 9.96
CA SER A 679 16.29 8.83 8.71
C SER A 679 15.59 9.56 7.56
N ILE A 680 14.44 10.20 7.84
CA ILE A 680 13.75 11.07 6.87
C ILE A 680 14.63 12.27 6.49
N ARG A 681 15.29 12.91 7.46
CA ARG A 681 16.21 14.02 7.20
C ARG A 681 17.34 13.59 6.26
N ARG A 682 17.94 12.42 6.46
CA ARG A 682 18.97 11.86 5.55
C ARG A 682 18.41 11.65 4.15
N THR A 683 17.17 11.20 4.03
CA THR A 683 16.50 11.08 2.73
C THR A 683 16.26 12.44 2.05
N PHE A 684 15.94 13.50 2.80
CA PHE A 684 15.80 14.85 2.23
C PHE A 684 17.13 15.47 1.76
N ILE A 685 18.28 14.98 2.24
CA ILE A 685 19.59 15.38 1.67
C ILE A 685 19.65 15.00 0.19
N LEU A 686 19.10 13.83 -0.20
CA LEU A 686 19.03 13.42 -1.61
C LEU A 686 18.16 14.38 -2.44
N GLY A 687 17.01 14.81 -1.89
CA GLY A 687 16.15 15.83 -2.52
C GLY A 687 16.87 17.17 -2.71
N THR A 688 17.70 17.55 -1.73
CA THR A 688 18.53 18.76 -1.80
C THR A 688 19.63 18.63 -2.85
N ALA A 689 20.37 17.51 -2.85
CA ALA A 689 21.44 17.25 -3.80
C ALA A 689 20.92 17.26 -5.26
N THR A 690 19.79 16.60 -5.51
CA THR A 690 19.15 16.62 -6.83
C THR A 690 18.68 18.01 -7.24
N SER A 691 18.18 18.83 -6.30
CA SER A 691 17.83 20.23 -6.55
C SER A 691 19.06 21.08 -6.94
N ILE A 692 20.19 20.90 -6.24
CA ILE A 692 21.45 21.60 -6.53
C ILE A 692 21.96 21.22 -7.92
N VAL A 693 22.01 19.91 -8.23
CA VAL A 693 22.46 19.44 -9.55
C VAL A 693 21.54 19.97 -10.64
N SER A 694 20.22 19.97 -10.42
CA SER A 694 19.25 20.57 -11.33
C SER A 694 19.56 22.05 -11.60
N LEU A 695 19.80 22.84 -10.55
CA LEU A 695 20.16 24.26 -10.68
C LEU A 695 21.45 24.45 -11.49
N LEU A 696 22.51 23.70 -11.19
CA LEU A 696 23.79 23.82 -11.91
C LEU A 696 23.67 23.43 -13.38
N VAL A 697 22.96 22.34 -13.67
CA VAL A 697 22.75 21.85 -15.03
C VAL A 697 21.85 22.80 -15.83
N SER A 698 20.87 23.42 -15.17
CA SER A 698 19.91 24.31 -15.81
C SER A 698 20.56 25.52 -16.48
N TYR A 699 21.68 26.01 -15.94
CA TYR A 699 22.47 27.09 -16.52
C TYR A 699 22.92 26.80 -17.96
N PHE A 700 23.09 25.51 -18.29
CA PHE A 700 23.49 25.10 -19.64
C PHE A 700 22.37 25.16 -20.67
N MET A 701 21.10 25.41 -20.31
CA MET A 701 20.02 25.53 -21.30
C MET A 701 20.14 26.75 -22.22
N GLY A 702 20.95 27.74 -21.83
CA GLY A 702 21.20 28.94 -22.62
C GLY A 702 20.12 30.01 -22.47
N TRP A 703 20.53 31.25 -22.74
CA TRP A 703 19.68 32.44 -22.63
C TRP A 703 19.02 32.73 -23.99
N LYS A 704 17.77 32.30 -24.17
CA LYS A 704 17.04 32.49 -25.42
C LYS A 704 15.72 33.25 -25.19
N ASP A 705 15.46 34.23 -26.04
CA ASP A 705 14.16 34.93 -26.07
C ASP A 705 13.15 34.05 -26.83
N VAL A 706 12.06 33.69 -26.17
CA VAL A 706 10.94 32.93 -26.73
C VAL A 706 9.89 33.84 -27.38
N ARG A 707 10.02 35.17 -27.25
CA ARG A 707 9.18 36.13 -27.98
C ARG A 707 9.70 36.30 -29.39
N HIS A 708 8.79 36.29 -30.36
CA HIS A 708 9.17 36.58 -31.75
C HIS A 708 9.28 38.10 -31.96
N LYS A 709 10.37 38.57 -32.59
CA LYS A 709 10.46 39.93 -33.13
C LYS A 709 9.44 40.06 -34.27
N ARG A 710 8.58 41.09 -34.26
CA ARG A 710 7.76 41.43 -35.45
C ARG A 710 8.70 41.54 -36.65
N ALA A 711 8.42 40.82 -37.74
CA ALA A 711 9.10 41.07 -39.00
C ALA A 711 8.94 42.57 -39.34
N PRO A 712 9.98 43.27 -39.81
CA PRO A 712 9.81 44.64 -40.25
C PRO A 712 8.72 44.64 -41.32
N VAL A 713 7.64 45.40 -41.07
CA VAL A 713 6.64 45.69 -42.10
C VAL A 713 7.41 46.27 -43.26
N ALA A 714 7.43 45.56 -44.40
CA ALA A 714 7.97 46.10 -45.62
C ALA A 714 7.24 47.43 -45.87
N LYS A 715 7.95 48.55 -45.75
CA LYS A 715 7.44 49.84 -46.19
C LYS A 715 7.17 49.67 -47.68
N THR A 716 5.89 49.68 -48.03
CA THR A 716 5.40 49.69 -49.41
C THR A 716 5.72 51.01 -50.05
#